data_AF-A0AA36B1B6-F1
#
_entry.id   AF-A0AA36B1B6-F1
#
_cell.length_a   1.000
_cell.length_b   1.000
_cell.length_c   1.000
_cell.angle_alpha   90.00
_cell.angle_beta   90.00
_cell.angle_gamma   90.00
#
_symmetry.space_group_name_H-M   'P 1'
#
loop_
_entity.id
_entity.type
_entity.pdbx_description
1 polymer ?
#
loop_
_entity_poly.entity_id
_entity_poly.type
_entity_poly.pdbx_seq_one_letter_code
_entity_poly.pdbx_strand_id
1 'polypeptide(L)'
;MSCCGSKKAAKGVFEPGQDVMQRGITYETIKEECLAKEKLFVDSSFPPCLTSLYLKGSVPNKSKIKFLRPKDIVKKGQRPVFVEKGINYKDLDQGDIGNCWFVVSVSSVVAHQKKLVQKIIPSGQSFDEDYIGAFHFNFWHYGKWTEVIVDDYLPTVNGHLIYGKNREQPNEFWSPLLEKAYAKLQGCYQALNGGKIQSALTDLTGGISEYYDLGEKMKIAPNLYDLLLNVRTMNTLIGAAIHRKNEMLPLKETKRENGLYEGHAYTITKVAQVELNKKVHNLLRLRNPWGKGEWNGPWSDTSFEMRNLPADKKLELEVVNAEDGEFWIPFDEFVSNFDEIAFCHIQPDAVVGEIEDNKDRENWFVTTYHDAWIKDQTAGGCGNSGYEDQYWKNPQILAVLSQKDKDSDKCTMIVSLMEEEKHGKGNKIAINFDVYKLHYPVNAKLTRNNIRKQATKQQRSEDVYRFDREVTYHYQLPIGYYVIIPSTYNPGEEAKFLLRIFTKQKISSSTDMINEGTVEEPEFEAIYNAHANSENIMAAREIKQFLTHIFFREYKQRISFNLETSRNLLMLFDKTKSGHVTMPQMKEGWEKVKEYAKVFMETDTDNSGFLEIDELSQLLKKLGYEDAESLLKILKLKFGGLQNVFTFIDFIQIICKLTLILETFKEHKTSSLGTKEVAEFSLEELIESCLIY
;
A
#
# COMPACT_ATOMS: atom_id res chain seq x y z
N MET A 1 -30.52 -57.37 14.83
CA MET A 1 -30.17 -56.85 13.49
C MET A 1 -29.05 -55.83 13.68
N SER A 2 -27.82 -56.26 13.96
CA SER A 2 -26.73 -56.62 13.01
C SER A 2 -26.34 -55.52 12.00
N CYS A 3 -25.23 -54.85 12.36
CA CYS A 3 -24.05 -54.55 11.53
C CYS A 3 -23.97 -53.35 10.56
N CYS A 4 -22.80 -52.70 10.70
CA CYS A 4 -22.03 -51.83 9.78
C CYS A 4 -22.48 -50.36 9.65
N GLY A 5 -21.78 -49.33 10.11
CA GLY A 5 -20.37 -49.21 10.54
C GLY A 5 -19.43 -48.98 9.36
N SER A 6 -19.11 -47.73 9.01
CA SER A 6 -17.75 -47.29 8.61
C SER A 6 -17.65 -45.79 8.25
N LYS A 7 -16.91 -45.08 9.09
CA LYS A 7 -15.87 -44.07 8.77
C LYS A 7 -16.00 -43.32 7.43
N LYS A 8 -16.43 -42.06 7.49
CA LYS A 8 -15.79 -40.97 6.72
C LYS A 8 -15.21 -39.96 7.70
N ALA A 9 -13.99 -40.23 8.15
CA ALA A 9 -13.08 -39.15 8.51
C ALA A 9 -12.82 -38.40 7.20
N ALA A 10 -13.47 -37.24 7.03
CA ALA A 10 -13.13 -36.33 5.96
C ALA A 10 -11.66 -35.94 6.16
N LYS A 11 -10.80 -36.33 5.20
CA LYS A 11 -9.46 -35.77 5.04
C LYS A 11 -9.64 -34.29 4.72
N GLY A 12 -9.78 -33.47 5.76
CA GLY A 12 -9.63 -32.02 5.66
C GLY A 12 -8.19 -31.74 5.29
N VAL A 13 -7.95 -31.31 4.06
CA VAL A 13 -6.69 -30.71 3.68
C VAL A 13 -6.64 -29.38 4.43
N PHE A 14 -5.78 -29.30 5.45
CA PHE A 14 -5.45 -28.06 6.13
C PHE A 14 -4.93 -27.08 5.07
N GLU A 15 -5.70 -26.03 4.76
CA GLU A 15 -5.25 -24.87 3.99
C GLU A 15 -4.69 -23.85 4.99
N PRO A 16 -3.37 -23.62 5.03
CA PRO A 16 -2.79 -22.67 5.97
C PRO A 16 -3.22 -21.24 5.62
N GLY A 17 -3.61 -20.44 6.63
CA GLY A 17 -3.66 -18.98 6.54
C GLY A 17 -5.03 -18.32 6.32
N GLN A 18 -6.02 -18.98 5.72
CA GLN A 18 -7.38 -18.40 5.66
C GLN A 18 -8.10 -18.39 7.03
N ASP A 19 -7.69 -19.28 7.94
CA ASP A 19 -8.30 -19.45 9.27
C ASP A 19 -7.60 -18.64 10.38
N VAL A 20 -6.56 -17.86 10.05
CA VAL A 20 -5.89 -16.95 11.02
C VAL A 20 -6.81 -15.77 11.35
N MET A 21 -7.69 -15.41 10.42
CA MET A 21 -8.68 -14.35 10.54
C MET A 21 -10.06 -14.95 10.86
N GLN A 22 -10.24 -15.51 12.05
CA GLN A 22 -11.59 -15.86 12.52
C GLN A 22 -12.36 -14.55 12.72
N ARG A 23 -13.12 -14.15 11.70
CA ARG A 23 -13.87 -12.88 11.68
C ARG A 23 -14.68 -12.74 12.97
N GLY A 24 -14.35 -11.71 13.75
CA GLY A 24 -15.07 -11.34 14.97
C GLY A 24 -14.49 -11.90 16.28
N ILE A 25 -13.36 -12.62 16.27
CA ILE A 25 -12.66 -13.02 17.49
C ILE A 25 -11.54 -12.02 17.78
N THR A 26 -11.62 -11.35 18.94
CA THR A 26 -10.59 -10.44 19.45
C THR A 26 -9.92 -11.03 20.69
N TYR A 27 -8.78 -10.47 21.09
CA TYR A 27 -8.11 -10.86 22.33
C TYR A 27 -9.05 -10.77 23.55
N GLU A 28 -9.86 -9.71 23.64
CA GLU A 28 -10.82 -9.49 24.72
C GLU A 28 -11.88 -10.59 24.77
N THR A 29 -12.42 -11.00 23.62
CA THR A 29 -13.41 -12.09 23.58
C THR A 29 -12.83 -13.42 24.06
N ILE A 30 -11.57 -13.72 23.71
CA ILE A 30 -10.85 -14.90 24.20
C ILE A 30 -10.59 -14.78 25.70
N LYS A 31 -10.23 -13.58 26.18
CA LYS A 31 -9.99 -13.29 27.59
C LYS A 31 -11.24 -13.55 28.43
N GLU A 32 -12.37 -13.00 28.02
CA GLU A 32 -13.66 -13.21 28.69
C GLU A 32 -14.04 -14.69 28.75
N GLU A 33 -13.90 -15.41 27.62
CA GLU A 33 -14.22 -16.84 27.55
C GLU A 33 -13.31 -17.69 28.44
N CYS A 34 -12.00 -17.42 28.43
CA CYS A 34 -11.01 -18.17 29.22
C CYS A 34 -11.18 -17.94 30.72
N LEU A 35 -11.42 -16.70 31.14
CA LEU A 35 -11.70 -16.35 32.52
C LEU A 35 -13.01 -17.00 33.00
N ALA A 36 -14.08 -16.93 32.21
CA ALA A 36 -15.36 -17.55 32.55
C ALA A 36 -15.29 -19.08 32.67
N LYS A 37 -14.40 -19.73 31.88
CA LYS A 37 -14.20 -21.19 31.89
C LYS A 37 -13.09 -21.66 32.82
N GLU A 38 -12.37 -20.74 33.47
CA GLU A 38 -11.16 -21.02 34.27
C GLU A 38 -10.15 -21.92 33.54
N LYS A 39 -9.93 -21.65 32.25
CA LYS A 39 -9.05 -22.44 31.38
C LYS A 39 -8.04 -21.57 30.66
N LEU A 40 -6.83 -22.10 30.49
CA LEU A 40 -5.83 -21.46 29.65
C LEU A 40 -6.16 -21.68 28.17
N PHE A 41 -6.00 -20.62 27.39
CA PHE A 41 -6.17 -20.62 25.95
C PHE A 41 -5.21 -21.61 25.29
N VAL A 42 -5.74 -22.34 24.30
CA VAL A 42 -4.97 -23.21 23.41
C VAL A 42 -5.39 -22.85 22.00
N ASP A 43 -4.44 -22.41 21.19
CA ASP A 43 -4.69 -21.90 19.86
C ASP A 43 -4.95 -23.05 18.90
N SER A 44 -6.22 -23.26 18.58
CA SER A 44 -6.63 -24.33 17.64
C SER A 44 -6.20 -24.06 16.20
N SER A 45 -6.01 -22.78 15.82
CA SER A 45 -5.56 -22.38 14.48
C SER A 45 -4.05 -22.52 14.30
N PHE A 46 -3.29 -22.49 15.41
CA PHE A 46 -1.84 -22.68 15.43
C PHE A 46 -1.42 -23.62 16.58
N PRO A 47 -1.80 -24.91 16.51
CA PRO A 47 -1.72 -25.83 17.64
C PRO A 47 -0.27 -26.09 18.07
N PRO A 48 0.01 -26.39 19.37
CA PRO A 48 1.34 -26.67 19.89
C PRO A 48 1.86 -28.06 19.45
N CYS A 49 2.02 -28.25 18.15
CA CYS A 49 2.45 -29.49 17.52
C CYS A 49 3.24 -29.20 16.25
N LEU A 50 3.66 -30.27 15.56
CA LEU A 50 4.63 -30.18 14.46
C LEU A 50 4.09 -29.49 13.21
N THR A 51 2.78 -29.41 13.01
CA THR A 51 2.19 -28.70 11.87
C THR A 51 2.47 -27.20 11.94
N SER A 52 2.59 -26.66 13.15
CA SER A 52 2.97 -25.26 13.39
C SER A 52 4.47 -25.03 13.21
N LEU A 53 5.27 -26.09 13.17
CA LEU A 53 6.72 -26.00 12.93
C LEU A 53 7.09 -26.18 11.46
N TYR A 54 6.45 -27.11 10.75
CA TYR A 54 6.88 -27.54 9.42
C TYR A 54 5.73 -27.64 8.41
N LEU A 55 6.01 -27.22 7.18
CA LEU A 55 5.19 -27.55 6.00
C LEU A 55 5.37 -29.05 5.71
N LYS A 56 4.28 -29.78 5.45
CA LYS A 56 4.21 -31.26 5.28
C LYS A 56 5.54 -31.91 4.80
N GLY A 57 6.10 -32.83 5.61
CA GLY A 57 7.35 -33.54 5.27
C GLY A 57 7.96 -34.33 6.44
N SER A 58 9.11 -34.98 6.20
CA SER A 58 9.89 -35.68 7.24
C SER A 58 10.61 -34.67 8.14
N VAL A 59 10.26 -34.67 9.42
CA VAL A 59 10.81 -33.76 10.44
C VAL A 59 12.04 -34.40 11.10
N PRO A 60 13.25 -33.79 11.02
CA PRO A 60 14.41 -34.24 11.79
C PRO A 60 14.13 -34.13 13.30
N ASN A 61 14.54 -35.12 14.09
CA ASN A 61 14.48 -35.08 15.57
C ASN A 61 13.09 -34.84 16.20
N LYS A 62 12.03 -35.30 15.53
CA LYS A 62 10.63 -35.21 15.98
C LYS A 62 10.38 -35.64 17.45
N SER A 63 11.18 -36.54 18.00
CA SER A 63 11.02 -37.07 19.37
C SER A 63 11.56 -36.16 20.48
N LYS A 64 12.34 -35.11 20.16
CA LYS A 64 12.99 -34.26 21.17
C LYS A 64 12.27 -32.94 21.43
N ILE A 65 11.40 -32.51 20.52
CA ILE A 65 10.72 -31.21 20.62
C ILE A 65 9.50 -31.33 21.53
N LYS A 66 9.42 -30.43 22.51
CA LYS A 66 8.25 -30.28 23.39
C LYS A 66 7.79 -28.83 23.38
N PHE A 67 6.48 -28.63 23.29
CA PHE A 67 5.89 -27.32 23.48
C PHE A 67 5.62 -27.12 24.98
N LEU A 68 6.22 -26.08 25.56
CA LEU A 68 6.11 -25.75 26.99
C LEU A 68 5.65 -24.30 27.13
N ARG A 69 4.92 -24.00 28.21
CA ARG A 69 4.57 -22.61 28.56
C ARG A 69 5.75 -21.96 29.30
N PRO A 70 5.88 -20.62 29.32
CA PRO A 70 6.99 -19.91 29.96
C PRO A 70 7.24 -20.31 31.41
N LYS A 71 6.17 -20.54 32.18
CA LYS A 71 6.23 -21.03 33.57
C LYS A 71 6.99 -22.36 33.74
N ASP A 72 7.01 -23.19 32.70
CA ASP A 72 7.66 -24.51 32.68
C ASP A 72 9.07 -24.44 32.04
N ILE A 73 9.45 -23.28 31.49
CA ILE A 73 10.74 -23.02 30.81
C ILE A 73 11.70 -22.29 31.75
N VAL A 74 11.21 -21.32 32.51
CA VAL A 74 12.04 -20.53 33.43
C VAL A 74 12.76 -21.41 34.45
N LYS A 75 13.93 -20.95 34.91
CA LYS A 75 14.67 -21.68 35.94
C LYS A 75 13.86 -21.72 37.23
N LYS A 76 14.06 -22.78 38.01
CA LYS A 76 13.41 -22.94 39.32
C LYS A 76 13.67 -21.70 40.20
N GLY A 77 12.59 -21.08 40.67
CA GLY A 77 12.64 -19.87 41.51
C GLY A 77 12.51 -18.55 40.74
N GLN A 78 12.53 -18.58 39.41
CA GLN A 78 12.19 -17.42 38.57
C GLN A 78 10.70 -17.46 38.19
N ARG A 79 10.15 -16.28 37.88
CA ARG A 79 8.82 -16.14 37.28
C ARG A 79 8.98 -15.66 35.82
N PRO A 80 8.14 -16.14 34.90
CA PRO A 80 8.13 -15.58 33.55
C PRO A 80 7.57 -14.15 33.60
N VAL A 81 8.15 -13.26 32.81
CA VAL A 81 7.65 -11.91 32.61
C VAL A 81 7.44 -11.67 31.12
N PHE A 82 6.46 -10.83 30.79
CA PHE A 82 6.24 -10.45 29.39
C PHE A 82 7.32 -9.47 28.97
N VAL A 83 7.51 -8.41 29.75
CA VAL A 83 8.55 -7.39 29.62
C VAL A 83 9.10 -7.07 31.02
N GLU A 84 10.42 -7.09 31.22
CA GLU A 84 11.06 -6.86 32.52
C GLU A 84 11.36 -5.37 32.77
N LYS A 85 12.09 -4.70 31.86
CA LYS A 85 12.56 -3.30 32.01
C LYS A 85 12.21 -2.41 30.81
N GLY A 86 11.10 -2.72 30.16
CA GLY A 86 10.70 -2.12 28.89
C GLY A 86 11.29 -2.87 27.69
N ILE A 87 10.63 -2.71 26.54
CA ILE A 87 11.00 -3.40 25.29
C ILE A 87 12.29 -2.79 24.73
N ASN A 88 13.30 -3.63 24.51
CA ASN A 88 14.60 -3.25 23.97
C ASN A 88 14.94 -4.05 22.69
N TYR A 89 15.62 -3.41 21.75
CA TYR A 89 15.97 -4.03 20.46
C TYR A 89 16.97 -5.20 20.60
N LYS A 90 17.60 -5.33 21.77
CA LYS A 90 18.49 -6.43 22.15
C LYS A 90 17.79 -7.64 22.76
N ASP A 91 16.49 -7.56 23.07
CA ASP A 91 15.76 -8.67 23.74
C ASP A 91 15.40 -9.81 22.79
N LEU A 92 15.59 -9.64 21.48
CA LEU A 92 15.38 -10.69 20.49
C LEU A 92 16.70 -11.11 19.86
N ASP A 93 17.10 -12.33 20.18
CA ASP A 93 18.21 -13.04 19.55
C ASP A 93 17.69 -14.23 18.73
N GLN A 94 18.22 -14.38 17.52
CA GLN A 94 17.88 -15.48 16.62
C GLN A 94 18.28 -16.84 17.20
N GLY A 95 17.36 -17.81 17.09
CA GLY A 95 17.58 -19.21 17.45
C GLY A 95 17.98 -20.10 16.27
N ASP A 96 17.60 -21.37 16.33
CA ASP A 96 17.93 -22.42 15.36
C ASP A 96 17.00 -22.40 14.13
N ILE A 97 16.82 -21.22 13.54
CA ILE A 97 16.08 -21.01 12.29
C ILE A 97 16.69 -19.83 11.51
N GLY A 98 16.71 -19.93 10.17
CA GLY A 98 17.23 -18.87 9.28
C GLY A 98 16.27 -17.70 9.09
N ASN A 99 15.80 -17.08 10.18
CA ASN A 99 14.88 -15.94 10.15
C ASN A 99 15.56 -14.61 10.56
N CYS A 100 16.88 -14.50 10.39
CA CYS A 100 17.68 -13.29 10.66
C CYS A 100 17.03 -12.02 10.09
N TRP A 101 16.45 -12.10 8.90
CA TRP A 101 15.70 -11.01 8.24
C TRP A 101 14.56 -10.44 9.10
N PHE A 102 13.82 -11.29 9.81
CA PHE A 102 12.76 -10.88 10.71
C PHE A 102 13.32 -10.27 11.99
N VAL A 103 14.31 -10.92 12.62
CA VAL A 103 14.93 -10.44 13.86
C VAL A 103 15.57 -9.06 13.67
N VAL A 104 16.30 -8.86 12.57
CA VAL A 104 16.86 -7.55 12.18
C VAL A 104 15.77 -6.50 12.02
N SER A 105 14.64 -6.85 11.40
CA SER A 105 13.52 -5.94 11.19
C SER A 105 12.88 -5.52 12.51
N VAL A 106 12.65 -6.48 13.42
CA VAL A 106 12.15 -6.21 14.78
C VAL A 106 13.13 -5.33 15.55
N SER A 107 14.42 -5.65 15.56
CA SER A 107 15.44 -4.83 16.22
C SER A 107 15.47 -3.40 15.67
N SER A 108 15.36 -3.22 14.35
CA SER A 108 15.32 -1.89 13.72
C SER A 108 14.10 -1.08 14.18
N VAL A 109 12.91 -1.68 14.16
CA VAL A 109 11.68 -1.05 14.63
C VAL A 109 11.79 -0.68 16.11
N VAL A 110 12.23 -1.60 16.96
CA VAL A 110 12.32 -1.36 18.40
C VAL A 110 13.35 -0.28 18.75
N ALA A 111 14.48 -0.25 18.05
CA ALA A 111 15.53 0.74 18.28
C ALA A 111 15.07 2.17 17.94
N HIS A 112 14.22 2.32 16.93
CA HIS A 112 13.96 3.63 16.33
C HIS A 112 12.50 4.12 16.43
N GLN A 113 11.53 3.27 16.78
CA GLN A 113 10.09 3.55 16.62
C GLN A 113 9.22 3.18 17.83
N LYS A 114 9.46 3.83 18.96
CA LYS A 114 8.74 3.55 20.23
C LYS A 114 7.20 3.57 20.08
N LYS A 115 6.63 4.51 19.32
CA LYS A 115 5.18 4.60 19.09
C LYS A 115 4.65 3.40 18.28
N LEU A 116 5.37 3.02 17.24
CA LEU A 116 5.01 1.86 16.41
C LEU A 116 5.14 0.56 17.20
N VAL A 117 6.15 0.44 18.08
CA VAL A 117 6.30 -0.70 18.98
C VAL A 117 5.06 -0.91 19.84
N GLN A 118 4.46 0.14 20.38
CA GLN A 118 3.22 0.04 21.17
C GLN A 118 2.02 -0.44 20.35
N LYS A 119 2.02 -0.16 19.04
CA LYS A 119 1.00 -0.68 18.12
C LYS A 119 1.21 -2.15 17.83
N ILE A 120 2.45 -2.57 17.55
CA ILE A 120 2.80 -3.97 17.25
C ILE A 120 2.66 -4.86 18.50
N ILE A 121 3.08 -4.33 19.65
CA ILE A 121 3.12 -5.03 20.94
C ILE A 121 2.26 -4.22 21.92
N PRO A 122 0.94 -4.47 21.97
CA PRO A 122 0.04 -3.77 22.87
C PRO A 122 0.47 -3.92 24.34
N SER A 123 0.29 -2.86 25.12
CA SER A 123 0.53 -2.86 26.56
C SER A 123 -0.57 -3.64 27.32
N GLY A 124 -0.33 -3.94 28.60
CA GLY A 124 -1.31 -4.63 29.45
C GLY A 124 -1.25 -6.16 29.39
N GLN A 125 -0.33 -6.73 28.62
CA GLN A 125 -0.06 -8.17 28.57
C GLN A 125 0.86 -8.60 29.73
N SER A 126 0.50 -9.66 30.46
CA SER A 126 1.24 -10.13 31.64
C SER A 126 1.11 -11.65 31.85
N PHE A 127 2.04 -12.21 32.63
CA PHE A 127 1.97 -13.59 33.14
C PHE A 127 1.40 -13.69 34.55
N ASP A 128 1.16 -12.56 35.22
CA ASP A 128 0.62 -12.52 36.58
C ASP A 128 -0.89 -12.28 36.54
N GLU A 129 -1.33 -11.02 36.55
CA GLU A 129 -2.75 -10.64 36.60
C GLU A 129 -3.49 -10.99 35.30
N ASP A 130 -4.72 -11.50 35.45
CA ASP A 130 -5.59 -11.94 34.35
C ASP A 130 -4.93 -12.88 33.33
N TYR A 131 -3.96 -13.68 33.77
CA TYR A 131 -3.27 -14.61 32.88
C TYR A 131 -4.21 -15.72 32.37
N ILE A 132 -4.48 -15.67 31.06
CA ILE A 132 -5.28 -16.65 30.33
C ILE A 132 -4.43 -17.58 29.45
N GLY A 133 -3.10 -17.43 29.45
CA GLY A 133 -2.22 -18.20 28.56
C GLY A 133 -2.31 -17.82 27.08
N ALA A 134 -2.75 -16.60 26.77
CA ALA A 134 -2.80 -16.01 25.44
C ALA A 134 -2.16 -14.61 25.42
N PHE A 135 -1.59 -14.26 24.27
CA PHE A 135 -0.95 -12.98 23.97
C PHE A 135 -1.35 -12.54 22.56
N HIS A 136 -1.24 -11.25 22.26
CA HIS A 136 -1.64 -10.70 20.97
C HIS A 136 -0.65 -9.64 20.46
N PHE A 137 -0.53 -9.57 19.13
CA PHE A 137 0.38 -8.69 18.42
C PHE A 137 -0.30 -8.17 17.16
N ASN A 138 0.07 -6.98 16.69
CA ASN A 138 -0.46 -6.42 15.46
C ASN A 138 0.60 -6.40 14.36
N PHE A 139 0.26 -6.92 13.20
CA PHE A 139 1.08 -6.82 12.00
C PHE A 139 0.32 -6.08 10.90
N TRP A 140 1.02 -5.28 10.11
CA TRP A 140 0.49 -4.80 8.87
C TRP A 140 0.52 -5.94 7.85
N HIS A 141 -0.63 -6.23 7.25
CA HIS A 141 -0.80 -7.33 6.31
C HIS A 141 -1.61 -6.83 5.11
N TYR A 142 -0.93 -6.66 3.98
CA TYR A 142 -1.53 -6.24 2.71
C TYR A 142 -2.52 -5.08 2.85
N GLY A 143 -2.07 -3.96 3.42
CA GLY A 143 -2.87 -2.74 3.57
C GLY A 143 -3.66 -2.62 4.87
N LYS A 144 -3.68 -3.67 5.71
CA LYS A 144 -4.51 -3.68 6.94
C LYS A 144 -3.71 -4.10 8.17
N TRP A 145 -3.91 -3.37 9.26
CA TRP A 145 -3.43 -3.81 10.57
C TRP A 145 -4.28 -4.99 11.05
N THR A 146 -3.60 -6.10 11.34
CA THR A 146 -4.20 -7.39 11.67
C THR A 146 -3.71 -7.83 13.04
N GLU A 147 -4.65 -8.05 13.95
CA GLU A 147 -4.38 -8.63 15.26
C GLU A 147 -4.15 -10.15 15.12
N VAL A 148 -3.06 -10.63 15.70
CA VAL A 148 -2.67 -12.04 15.72
C VAL A 148 -2.55 -12.48 17.17
N ILE A 149 -3.48 -13.32 17.60
CA ILE A 149 -3.54 -13.88 18.95
C ILE A 149 -2.84 -15.25 18.94
N VAL A 150 -2.01 -15.53 19.93
CA VAL A 150 -1.32 -16.81 20.11
C VAL A 150 -1.43 -17.28 21.55
N ASP A 151 -1.50 -18.59 21.76
CA ASP A 151 -1.20 -19.14 23.10
C ASP A 151 0.30 -19.02 23.41
N ASP A 152 0.69 -19.23 24.66
CA ASP A 152 2.10 -19.12 25.08
C ASP A 152 2.92 -20.42 25.01
N TYR A 153 2.43 -21.48 24.36
CA TYR A 153 3.24 -22.68 24.14
C TYR A 153 4.39 -22.40 23.17
N LEU A 154 5.63 -22.50 23.64
CA LEU A 154 6.83 -22.28 22.84
C LEU A 154 7.57 -23.60 22.58
N PRO A 155 8.15 -23.79 21.38
CA PRO A 155 8.90 -25.00 21.05
C PRO A 155 10.24 -25.03 21.80
N THR A 156 10.51 -26.17 22.43
CA THR A 156 11.72 -26.39 23.23
C THR A 156 12.39 -27.72 22.92
N VAL A 157 13.69 -27.78 23.17
CA VAL A 157 14.46 -29.03 23.26
C VAL A 157 15.15 -29.04 24.61
N ASN A 158 14.93 -30.10 25.40
CA ASN A 158 15.45 -30.22 26.77
C ASN A 158 15.09 -29.01 27.66
N GLY A 159 13.88 -28.46 27.51
CA GLY A 159 13.42 -27.30 28.29
C GLY A 159 13.99 -25.95 27.85
N HIS A 160 14.79 -25.89 26.79
CA HIS A 160 15.36 -24.64 26.26
C HIS A 160 14.67 -24.24 24.96
N LEU A 161 14.38 -22.95 24.80
CA LEU A 161 13.84 -22.39 23.56
C LEU A 161 14.79 -22.67 22.38
N ILE A 162 14.21 -23.15 21.27
CA ILE A 162 14.97 -23.43 20.05
C ILE A 162 14.92 -22.30 19.03
N TYR A 163 13.96 -21.37 19.12
CA TYR A 163 13.87 -20.21 18.22
C TYR A 163 14.20 -18.92 18.98
N GLY A 164 13.54 -17.81 18.65
CA GLY A 164 13.75 -16.50 19.25
C GLY A 164 13.76 -16.55 20.78
N LYS A 165 14.69 -15.81 21.38
CA LYS A 165 14.90 -15.75 22.84
C LYS A 165 15.62 -14.47 23.24
N ASN A 166 15.44 -14.06 24.49
CA ASN A 166 16.29 -13.08 25.14
C ASN A 166 17.46 -13.80 25.84
N ARG A 167 18.70 -13.65 25.36
CA ARG A 167 19.86 -14.30 26.00
C ARG A 167 20.27 -13.64 27.30
N GLU A 168 20.10 -12.32 27.43
CA GLU A 168 20.48 -11.55 28.60
C GLU A 168 19.47 -11.72 29.75
N GLN A 169 18.18 -11.79 29.42
CA GLN A 169 17.07 -12.03 30.36
C GLN A 169 16.22 -13.24 29.95
N PRO A 170 16.66 -14.47 30.24
CA PRO A 170 15.95 -15.69 29.79
C PRO A 170 14.54 -15.91 30.36
N ASN A 171 14.10 -15.08 31.32
CA ASN A 171 12.75 -15.10 31.88
C ASN A 171 11.79 -14.11 31.20
N GLU A 172 12.23 -13.35 30.20
CA GLU A 172 11.41 -12.42 29.41
C GLU A 172 10.92 -13.07 28.10
N PHE A 173 9.63 -12.92 27.80
CA PHE A 173 8.96 -13.70 26.74
C PHE A 173 8.17 -12.90 25.69
N TRP A 174 8.22 -11.57 25.66
CA TRP A 174 7.57 -10.83 24.57
C TRP A 174 8.17 -11.21 23.20
N SER A 175 9.49 -11.37 23.12
CA SER A 175 10.19 -11.54 21.85
C SER A 175 10.01 -12.94 21.21
N PRO A 176 10.03 -14.07 21.95
CA PRO A 176 9.66 -15.38 21.39
C PRO A 176 8.19 -15.47 21.01
N LEU A 177 7.30 -14.79 21.73
CA LEU A 177 5.86 -14.77 21.45
C LEU A 177 5.55 -13.93 20.20
N LEU A 178 6.24 -12.81 19.99
CA LEU A 178 6.14 -12.02 18.76
C LEU A 178 6.57 -12.84 17.55
N GLU A 179 7.71 -13.56 17.65
CA GLU A 179 8.17 -14.46 16.59
C GLU A 179 7.15 -15.57 16.32
N LYS A 180 6.53 -16.15 17.35
CA LYS A 180 5.45 -17.13 17.21
C LYS A 180 4.24 -16.56 16.47
N ALA A 181 3.80 -15.35 16.83
CA ALA A 181 2.68 -14.69 16.17
C ALA A 181 2.98 -14.43 14.69
N TYR A 182 4.20 -14.01 14.36
CA TYR A 182 4.62 -13.87 12.98
C TYR A 182 4.70 -15.23 12.25
N ALA A 183 5.19 -16.28 12.90
CA ALA A 183 5.17 -17.64 12.35
C ALA A 183 3.75 -18.13 12.06
N LYS A 184 2.79 -17.80 12.93
CA LYS A 184 1.35 -18.06 12.72
C LYS A 184 0.82 -17.32 11.49
N LEU A 185 1.13 -16.03 11.37
CA LEU A 185 0.73 -15.21 10.21
C LEU A 185 1.29 -15.79 8.90
N GLN A 186 2.52 -16.30 8.92
CA GLN A 186 3.18 -16.95 7.78
C GLN A 186 2.80 -18.44 7.61
N GLY A 187 2.00 -18.99 8.53
CA GLY A 187 1.45 -20.35 8.50
C GLY A 187 2.23 -21.41 9.30
N CYS A 188 3.55 -21.29 9.46
CA CYS A 188 4.37 -22.12 10.35
C CYS A 188 5.78 -21.52 10.57
N TYR A 189 6.52 -22.00 11.56
CA TYR A 189 7.91 -21.55 11.80
C TYR A 189 8.81 -21.77 10.58
N GLN A 190 8.76 -22.94 9.92
CA GLN A 190 9.59 -23.22 8.74
C GLN A 190 9.38 -22.20 7.59
N ALA A 191 8.21 -21.56 7.51
CA ALA A 191 7.95 -20.52 6.51
C ALA A 191 8.83 -19.27 6.74
N LEU A 192 9.35 -19.07 7.95
CA LEU A 192 10.27 -17.98 8.27
C LEU A 192 11.72 -18.24 7.83
N ASN A 193 12.04 -19.46 7.40
CA ASN A 193 13.40 -19.83 7.00
C ASN A 193 13.75 -19.29 5.60
N GLY A 194 14.53 -18.22 5.57
CA GLY A 194 14.91 -17.49 4.37
C GLY A 194 13.82 -16.52 3.92
N GLY A 195 14.06 -15.23 4.13
CA GLY A 195 13.17 -14.14 3.69
C GLY A 195 13.96 -12.86 3.45
N LYS A 196 13.25 -11.77 3.17
CA LYS A 196 13.84 -10.47 2.81
C LYS A 196 13.57 -9.45 3.90
N ILE A 197 14.59 -8.66 4.27
CA ILE A 197 14.49 -7.64 5.33
C ILE A 197 13.32 -6.69 5.04
N GLN A 198 13.21 -6.21 3.79
CA GLN A 198 12.10 -5.36 3.36
C GLN A 198 10.73 -5.92 3.71
N SER A 199 10.49 -7.22 3.49
CA SER A 199 9.19 -7.83 3.72
C SER A 199 8.77 -7.78 5.19
N ALA A 200 9.69 -8.08 6.11
CA ALA A 200 9.39 -8.00 7.54
C ALA A 200 9.26 -6.56 8.01
N LEU A 201 10.09 -5.64 7.50
CA LEU A 201 9.94 -4.22 7.81
C LEU A 201 8.57 -3.70 7.37
N THR A 202 8.10 -4.04 6.18
CA THR A 202 6.75 -3.67 5.73
C THR A 202 5.66 -4.30 6.59
N ASP A 203 5.80 -5.58 6.97
CA ASP A 203 4.78 -6.25 7.80
C ASP A 203 4.76 -5.72 9.25
N LEU A 204 5.87 -5.17 9.74
CA LEU A 204 5.92 -4.53 11.06
C LEU A 204 5.49 -3.06 11.02
N THR A 205 5.57 -2.39 9.87
CA THR A 205 5.44 -0.92 9.82
C THR A 205 4.32 -0.41 8.91
N GLY A 206 3.86 -1.20 7.94
CA GLY A 206 3.08 -0.71 6.81
C GLY A 206 3.82 0.26 5.88
N GLY A 207 5.11 0.49 6.14
CA GLY A 207 5.95 1.42 5.40
C GLY A 207 6.25 1.00 3.97
N ILE A 208 7.04 1.84 3.31
CA ILE A 208 7.54 1.59 1.95
C ILE A 208 8.95 1.06 2.08
N SER A 209 9.22 -0.07 1.43
CA SER A 209 10.58 -0.59 1.42
C SER A 209 11.28 -0.39 0.08
N GLU A 210 12.55 -0.07 0.18
CA GLU A 210 13.50 0.09 -0.92
C GLU A 210 14.70 -0.82 -0.66
N TYR A 211 15.33 -1.25 -1.74
CA TYR A 211 16.47 -2.16 -1.70
C TYR A 211 17.52 -1.71 -2.70
N TYR A 212 18.79 -1.72 -2.27
CA TYR A 212 19.94 -1.45 -3.11
C TYR A 212 20.90 -2.64 -3.09
N ASP A 213 21.24 -3.11 -4.28
CA ASP A 213 22.27 -4.14 -4.50
C ASP A 213 23.65 -3.48 -4.48
N LEU A 214 24.44 -3.78 -3.45
CA LEU A 214 25.81 -3.26 -3.32
C LEU A 214 26.81 -4.03 -4.17
N GLY A 215 26.42 -5.14 -4.82
CA GLY A 215 27.26 -5.95 -5.71
C GLY A 215 27.81 -5.18 -6.93
N GLU A 216 27.07 -4.16 -7.42
CA GLU A 216 27.55 -3.19 -8.42
C GLU A 216 28.35 -2.04 -7.77
N LYS A 217 29.33 -2.40 -6.93
CA LYS A 217 30.10 -1.57 -5.96
C LYS A 217 30.58 -0.19 -6.42
N MET A 218 30.68 0.06 -7.73
CA MET A 218 31.25 1.29 -8.30
C MET A 218 30.24 2.34 -8.78
N LYS A 219 28.94 2.04 -8.87
CA LYS A 219 27.93 3.03 -9.34
C LYS A 219 27.19 3.75 -8.21
N ILE A 220 26.99 3.07 -7.08
CA ILE A 220 26.09 3.50 -5.99
C ILE A 220 26.85 4.27 -4.89
N ALA A 221 28.14 3.97 -4.70
CA ALA A 221 28.94 4.42 -3.57
C ALA A 221 29.06 5.95 -3.34
N PRO A 222 29.16 6.83 -4.37
CA PRO A 222 29.48 8.24 -4.12
C PRO A 222 28.43 8.99 -3.29
N ASN A 223 27.15 8.64 -3.42
CA ASN A 223 26.05 9.36 -2.76
C ASN A 223 25.32 8.50 -1.71
N LEU A 224 25.71 7.23 -1.52
CA LEU A 224 25.02 6.33 -0.59
C LEU A 224 25.22 6.74 0.87
N TYR A 225 26.40 7.25 1.23
CA TYR A 225 26.63 7.73 2.59
C TYR A 225 25.82 9.00 2.90
N ASP A 226 25.72 9.92 1.94
CA ASP A 226 24.87 11.11 2.07
C ASP A 226 23.40 10.72 2.16
N LEU A 227 22.96 9.71 1.39
CA LEU A 227 21.64 9.11 1.54
C LEU A 227 21.46 8.57 2.97
N LEU A 228 22.42 7.83 3.53
CA LEU A 228 22.37 7.31 4.90
C LEU A 228 22.26 8.41 5.96
N LEU A 229 22.98 9.52 5.77
CA LEU A 229 22.86 10.70 6.63
C LEU A 229 21.47 11.35 6.51
N ASN A 230 20.92 11.44 5.29
CA ASN A 230 19.60 12.01 5.04
C ASN A 230 18.47 11.12 5.57
N VAL A 231 18.50 9.81 5.31
CA VAL A 231 17.43 8.90 5.75
C VAL A 231 17.42 8.73 7.27
N ARG A 232 18.55 8.98 7.95
CA ARG A 232 18.63 9.06 9.41
C ARG A 232 17.73 10.18 9.96
N THR A 233 17.65 11.34 9.32
CA THR A 233 16.76 12.43 9.77
C THR A 233 15.29 12.11 9.54
N MET A 234 15.01 11.21 8.59
CA MET A 234 13.67 10.75 8.24
C MET A 234 13.19 9.53 9.06
N ASN A 235 13.91 9.12 10.11
CA ASN A 235 13.57 7.96 10.94
C ASN A 235 13.37 6.65 10.14
N THR A 236 14.08 6.53 9.01
CA THR A 236 14.02 5.34 8.14
C THR A 236 14.65 4.15 8.85
N LEU A 237 14.03 2.99 8.73
CA LEU A 237 14.55 1.73 9.26
C LEU A 237 15.50 1.12 8.26
N ILE A 238 16.64 0.60 8.73
CA ILE A 238 17.72 0.18 7.86
C ILE A 238 18.24 -1.19 8.29
N GLY A 239 18.29 -2.11 7.34
CA GLY A 239 18.97 -3.38 7.48
C GLY A 239 19.95 -3.60 6.33
N ALA A 240 20.93 -4.46 6.54
CA ALA A 240 21.91 -4.81 5.53
C ALA A 240 22.13 -6.32 5.54
N ALA A 241 22.57 -6.89 4.42
CA ALA A 241 22.84 -8.31 4.34
C ALA A 241 24.12 -8.63 3.56
N ILE A 242 24.68 -9.79 3.89
CA ILE A 242 25.79 -10.41 3.17
C ILE A 242 25.25 -11.68 2.54
N HIS A 243 25.30 -11.76 1.22
CA HIS A 243 24.81 -12.92 0.47
C HIS A 243 25.83 -14.06 0.51
N ARG A 244 25.36 -15.27 0.23
CA ARG A 244 26.24 -16.44 0.10
C ARG A 244 26.86 -16.41 -1.29
N LYS A 245 28.18 -16.59 -1.38
CA LYS A 245 28.89 -16.65 -2.67
C LYS A 245 28.56 -17.89 -3.49
N ASN A 246 28.11 -18.97 -2.84
CA ASN A 246 27.75 -20.21 -3.50
C ASN A 246 26.40 -20.73 -2.99
N GLU A 247 25.38 -20.60 -3.84
CA GLU A 247 24.01 -21.04 -3.54
C GLU A 247 23.87 -22.56 -3.38
N MET A 248 24.85 -23.35 -3.85
CA MET A 248 24.83 -24.81 -3.76
C MET A 248 25.26 -25.36 -2.39
N LEU A 249 25.79 -24.53 -1.50
CA LEU A 249 26.09 -24.92 -0.12
C LEU A 249 24.81 -24.95 0.74
N PRO A 250 24.80 -25.72 1.85
CA PRO A 250 23.67 -25.75 2.77
C PRO A 250 23.22 -24.34 3.17
N LEU A 251 21.93 -24.15 3.50
CA LEU A 251 21.33 -22.87 3.95
C LEU A 251 21.88 -22.35 5.30
N LYS A 252 23.10 -22.75 5.68
CA LYS A 252 23.72 -22.40 6.96
C LYS A 252 24.58 -21.15 6.82
N GLU A 253 24.38 -20.21 7.73
CA GLU A 253 25.20 -19.01 7.86
C GLU A 253 26.66 -19.39 8.17
N THR A 254 27.62 -18.73 7.52
CA THR A 254 29.05 -19.08 7.58
C THR A 254 29.90 -17.90 8.04
N LYS A 255 30.72 -18.10 9.08
CA LYS A 255 31.59 -17.06 9.63
C LYS A 255 32.78 -16.79 8.70
N ARG A 256 33.06 -15.51 8.44
CA ARG A 256 34.25 -15.01 7.75
C ARG A 256 35.39 -14.74 8.76
N GLU A 257 36.61 -14.62 8.25
CA GLU A 257 37.80 -14.31 9.08
C GLU A 257 37.70 -12.94 9.78
N ASN A 258 37.02 -11.98 9.16
CA ASN A 258 36.80 -10.65 9.70
C ASN A 258 35.64 -10.56 10.73
N GLY A 259 35.09 -11.71 11.13
CA GLY A 259 34.06 -11.80 12.17
C GLY A 259 32.62 -11.75 11.65
N LEU A 260 32.39 -11.23 10.44
CA LEU A 260 31.08 -11.17 9.78
C LEU A 260 30.60 -12.55 9.31
N TYR A 261 29.32 -12.66 8.93
CA TYR A 261 28.71 -13.91 8.48
C TYR A 261 28.05 -13.77 7.12
N GLU A 262 28.24 -14.78 6.27
CA GLU A 262 27.58 -14.91 4.96
C GLU A 262 26.20 -15.55 5.07
N GLY A 263 25.28 -15.14 4.20
CA GLY A 263 23.88 -15.59 4.23
C GLY A 263 23.10 -15.01 5.39
N HIS A 264 23.51 -13.84 5.90
CA HIS A 264 23.05 -13.28 7.16
C HIS A 264 22.71 -11.79 7.03
N ALA A 265 21.75 -11.35 7.85
CA ALA A 265 21.29 -9.97 7.92
C ALA A 265 21.80 -9.28 9.19
N TYR A 266 21.98 -7.97 9.12
CA TYR A 266 22.41 -7.08 10.21
C TYR A 266 21.52 -5.85 10.27
N THR A 267 21.31 -5.31 11.47
CA THR A 267 20.58 -4.04 11.65
C THR A 267 21.57 -2.90 11.60
N ILE A 268 21.32 -1.81 10.87
CA ILE A 268 22.11 -0.58 11.00
C ILE A 268 21.44 0.29 12.07
N THR A 269 22.09 0.48 13.22
CA THR A 269 21.53 1.18 14.38
C THR A 269 22.01 2.63 14.50
N LYS A 270 23.12 3.00 13.85
CA LYS A 270 23.63 4.38 13.86
C LYS A 270 24.50 4.66 12.64
N VAL A 271 24.44 5.89 12.15
CA VAL A 271 25.32 6.45 11.10
C VAL A 271 26.00 7.67 11.70
N ALA A 272 27.33 7.72 11.71
CA ALA A 272 28.06 8.80 12.39
C ALA A 272 29.30 9.27 11.61
N GLN A 273 29.52 10.59 11.59
CA GLN A 273 30.76 11.20 11.13
C GLN A 273 31.58 11.65 12.31
N VAL A 274 32.83 11.19 12.39
CA VAL A 274 33.74 11.53 13.47
C VAL A 274 34.96 12.23 12.89
N GLU A 275 35.22 13.45 13.31
CA GLU A 275 36.46 14.14 12.96
C GLU A 275 37.54 13.84 14.01
N LEU A 276 38.62 13.20 13.57
CA LEU A 276 39.83 12.95 14.38
C LEU A 276 41.04 13.47 13.62
N ASN A 277 41.91 14.24 14.28
CA ASN A 277 43.15 14.75 13.69
C ASN A 277 42.94 15.46 12.33
N LYS A 278 41.85 16.24 12.19
CA LYS A 278 41.44 16.92 10.94
C LYS A 278 41.06 15.98 9.79
N LYS A 279 40.80 14.71 10.07
CA LYS A 279 40.27 13.73 9.12
C LYS A 279 38.86 13.32 9.54
N VAL A 280 37.93 13.37 8.60
CA VAL A 280 36.56 12.89 8.80
C VAL A 280 36.53 11.38 8.55
N HIS A 281 35.93 10.65 9.49
CA HIS A 281 35.71 9.21 9.44
C HIS A 281 34.20 8.94 9.36
N ASN A 282 33.77 8.30 8.28
CA ASN A 282 32.40 7.87 8.05
C ASN A 282 32.20 6.47 8.63
N LEU A 283 31.36 6.34 9.66
CA LEU A 283 31.17 5.11 10.42
C LEU A 283 29.71 4.69 10.46
N LEU A 284 29.50 3.36 10.47
CA LEU A 284 28.22 2.73 10.68
C LEU A 284 28.28 1.86 11.94
N ARG A 285 27.25 1.91 12.78
CA ARG A 285 27.03 0.96 13.88
C ARG A 285 26.02 -0.08 13.41
N LEU A 286 26.41 -1.35 13.47
CA LEU A 286 25.56 -2.47 13.10
C LEU A 286 25.36 -3.41 14.27
N ARG A 287 24.23 -4.13 14.29
CA ARG A 287 23.94 -5.21 15.24
C ARG A 287 23.74 -6.54 14.51
N ASN A 288 24.46 -7.56 14.97
CA ASN A 288 24.23 -8.97 14.64
C ASN A 288 23.00 -9.50 15.41
N PRO A 289 21.97 -10.04 14.74
CA PRO A 289 20.76 -10.56 15.37
C PRO A 289 20.97 -11.80 16.27
N TRP A 290 22.15 -12.41 16.33
CA TRP A 290 22.44 -13.45 17.34
C TRP A 290 22.83 -12.89 18.72
N GLY A 291 23.03 -11.57 18.84
CA GLY A 291 23.55 -10.94 20.05
C GLY A 291 24.98 -11.39 20.38
N LYS A 292 25.78 -11.67 19.35
CA LYS A 292 27.21 -12.04 19.40
C LYS A 292 27.78 -12.09 17.98
N GLY A 293 29.10 -12.18 17.85
CA GLY A 293 29.77 -12.36 16.57
C GLY A 293 29.88 -11.02 15.84
N GLU A 294 30.93 -10.28 16.21
CA GLU A 294 31.16 -8.90 15.78
C GLU A 294 32.29 -8.79 14.75
N TRP A 295 32.31 -7.65 14.05
CA TRP A 295 33.43 -7.20 13.25
C TRP A 295 34.71 -7.09 14.09
N ASN A 296 35.82 -7.61 13.59
CA ASN A 296 37.11 -7.60 14.30
C ASN A 296 38.20 -6.75 13.62
N GLY A 297 37.83 -5.94 12.62
CA GLY A 297 38.74 -5.06 11.90
C GLY A 297 38.85 -3.66 12.52
N PRO A 298 39.26 -2.64 11.74
CA PRO A 298 39.31 -1.25 12.18
C PRO A 298 37.99 -0.77 12.77
N TRP A 299 38.06 0.01 13.85
CA TRP A 299 36.89 0.52 14.61
C TRP A 299 36.02 -0.52 15.31
N SER A 300 36.41 -1.80 15.34
CA SER A 300 35.80 -2.78 16.24
C SER A 300 35.94 -2.38 17.72
N ASP A 301 35.14 -2.99 18.59
CA ASP A 301 35.11 -2.72 20.04
C ASP A 301 36.50 -2.81 20.71
N THR A 302 37.35 -3.70 20.20
CA THR A 302 38.71 -3.92 20.71
C THR A 302 39.80 -3.25 19.86
N SER A 303 39.44 -2.49 18.82
CA SER A 303 40.40 -1.84 17.92
C SER A 303 41.21 -0.76 18.63
N PHE A 304 42.36 -0.39 18.05
CA PHE A 304 43.17 0.71 18.58
C PHE A 304 42.44 2.05 18.46
N GLU A 305 41.78 2.29 17.33
CA GLU A 305 41.01 3.49 17.04
C GLU A 305 39.88 3.68 18.06
N MET A 306 39.09 2.64 18.32
CA MET A 306 37.97 2.71 19.25
C MET A 306 38.44 2.95 20.70
N ARG A 307 39.51 2.27 21.11
CA ARG A 307 40.11 2.44 22.45
C ARG A 307 40.68 3.83 22.69
N ASN A 308 41.28 4.46 21.67
CA ASN A 308 41.92 5.77 21.78
C ASN A 308 41.02 6.95 21.39
N LEU A 309 39.72 6.73 21.14
CA LEU A 309 38.77 7.83 20.95
C LEU A 309 38.75 8.77 22.16
N PRO A 310 38.75 10.10 21.93
CA PRO A 310 38.48 11.09 22.97
C PRO A 310 37.17 10.82 23.72
N ALA A 311 37.09 11.21 24.99
CA ALA A 311 35.96 10.89 25.86
C ALA A 311 34.63 11.49 25.38
N ASP A 312 34.68 12.72 24.83
CA ASP A 312 33.53 13.38 24.20
C ASP A 312 33.01 12.59 22.99
N LYS A 313 33.92 12.08 22.16
CA LYS A 313 33.56 11.25 21.00
C LYS A 313 33.04 9.86 21.39
N LYS A 314 33.58 9.26 22.45
CA LYS A 314 33.02 8.00 23.00
C LYS A 314 31.59 8.18 23.49
N LEU A 315 31.31 9.31 24.15
CA LEU A 315 29.97 9.64 24.60
C LEU A 315 29.03 9.90 23.42
N GLU A 316 29.45 10.68 22.43
CA GLU A 316 28.69 10.98 21.20
C GLU A 316 28.28 9.70 20.44
N LEU A 317 29.22 8.76 20.32
CA LEU A 317 29.00 7.49 19.65
C LEU A 317 28.28 6.47 20.53
N GLU A 318 28.14 6.70 21.84
CA GLU A 318 27.64 5.73 22.82
C GLU A 318 28.46 4.42 22.74
N VAL A 319 29.78 4.52 22.80
CA VAL A 319 30.65 3.35 22.69
C VAL A 319 30.43 2.41 23.87
N VAL A 320 30.04 1.18 23.57
CA VAL A 320 30.00 0.06 24.49
C VAL A 320 31.09 -0.92 24.05
N ASN A 321 31.76 -1.56 25.00
CA ASN A 321 32.70 -2.64 24.73
C ASN A 321 32.17 -3.89 25.42
N ALA A 322 31.39 -4.66 24.68
CA ALA A 322 30.73 -5.86 25.17
C ALA A 322 30.44 -6.79 23.98
N GLU A 323 30.52 -8.12 24.19
CA GLU A 323 30.10 -9.10 23.18
C GLU A 323 28.57 -9.20 23.18
N ASP A 324 27.91 -8.19 22.60
CA ASP A 324 26.46 -8.06 22.50
C ASP A 324 25.96 -8.08 21.03
N GLY A 325 26.88 -8.26 20.09
CA GLY A 325 26.63 -8.30 18.66
C GLY A 325 26.61 -6.93 17.99
N GLU A 326 26.69 -5.82 18.73
CA GLU A 326 26.76 -4.47 18.19
C GLU A 326 28.22 -4.05 17.96
N PHE A 327 28.53 -3.46 16.81
CA PHE A 327 29.89 -3.04 16.47
C PHE A 327 29.90 -1.86 15.52
N TRP A 328 31.00 -1.11 15.52
CA TRP A 328 31.27 -0.06 14.53
C TRP A 328 32.14 -0.57 13.37
N ILE A 329 31.85 -0.08 12.16
CA ILE A 329 32.62 -0.38 10.96
C ILE A 329 32.78 0.89 10.09
N PRO A 330 33.94 1.09 9.42
CA PRO A 330 34.08 2.13 8.41
C PRO A 330 33.11 1.93 7.24
N PHE A 331 32.60 3.02 6.67
CA PHE A 331 31.69 2.95 5.51
C PHE A 331 32.30 2.20 4.31
N ASP A 332 33.58 2.44 4.01
CA ASP A 332 34.26 1.77 2.90
C ASP A 332 34.40 0.25 3.12
N GLU A 333 34.61 -0.17 4.38
CA GLU A 333 34.62 -1.58 4.78
C GLU A 333 33.22 -2.17 4.68
N PHE A 334 32.17 -1.43 5.05
CA PHE A 334 30.78 -1.85 4.85
C PHE A 334 30.47 -2.11 3.38
N VAL A 335 30.72 -1.15 2.49
CA VAL A 335 30.49 -1.31 1.04
C VAL A 335 31.31 -2.47 0.44
N SER A 336 32.51 -2.71 0.97
CA SER A 336 33.37 -3.81 0.52
C SER A 336 32.84 -5.19 0.93
N ASN A 337 32.22 -5.29 2.11
CA ASN A 337 31.84 -6.56 2.73
C ASN A 337 30.37 -6.96 2.57
N PHE A 338 29.47 -5.98 2.42
CA PHE A 338 28.02 -6.17 2.32
C PHE A 338 27.55 -6.15 0.87
N ASP A 339 26.48 -6.88 0.60
CA ASP A 339 25.92 -7.07 -0.75
C ASP A 339 24.54 -6.40 -0.90
N GLU A 340 23.88 -6.09 0.21
CA GLU A 340 22.51 -5.58 0.22
C GLU A 340 22.35 -4.54 1.33
N ILE A 341 21.63 -3.46 1.01
CA ILE A 341 21.04 -2.55 2.00
C ILE A 341 19.55 -2.34 1.70
N ALA A 342 18.73 -2.53 2.72
CA ALA A 342 17.29 -2.37 2.66
C ALA A 342 16.86 -1.20 3.56
N PHE A 343 16.03 -0.33 3.00
CA PHE A 343 15.41 0.79 3.68
C PHE A 343 13.92 0.50 3.87
N CYS A 344 13.35 0.98 4.97
CA CYS A 344 11.90 1.09 5.12
C CYS A 344 11.54 2.47 5.64
N HIS A 345 10.89 3.23 4.78
CA HIS A 345 10.39 4.57 5.05
C HIS A 345 9.01 4.46 5.69
N ILE A 346 8.91 4.93 6.93
CA ILE A 346 7.68 4.82 7.71
C ILE A 346 6.72 5.93 7.32
N GLN A 347 5.47 5.55 7.08
CA GLN A 347 4.38 6.48 6.76
C GLN A 347 3.83 7.12 8.03
N PRO A 348 3.35 8.37 8.00
CA PRO A 348 2.52 8.92 9.06
C PRO A 348 1.28 8.03 9.31
N ASP A 349 0.61 7.57 8.26
CA ASP A 349 -0.63 6.75 8.32
C ASP A 349 -0.44 5.37 8.95
N ALA A 350 0.79 4.83 8.96
CA ALA A 350 1.11 3.64 9.76
C ALA A 350 0.83 3.85 11.27
N VAL A 351 0.83 5.11 11.71
CA VAL A 351 0.68 5.57 13.09
C VAL A 351 -0.66 6.32 13.31
N VAL A 352 -1.44 6.63 12.26
CA VAL A 352 -2.66 7.44 12.42
C VAL A 352 -3.82 6.62 12.97
N GLY A 353 -3.96 6.75 14.30
CA GLY A 353 -5.22 6.69 15.03
C GLY A 353 -5.35 7.89 15.97
N GLU A 354 -4.30 8.27 16.73
CA GLU A 354 -4.50 9.22 17.86
C GLU A 354 -3.25 10.01 18.33
N ILE A 355 -2.37 10.56 17.46
CA ILE A 355 -1.24 11.35 17.99
C ILE A 355 -0.93 12.64 17.19
N GLU A 356 -1.25 13.79 17.80
CA GLU A 356 -1.09 15.19 17.32
C GLU A 356 0.36 15.69 17.18
N ASP A 357 1.36 14.83 17.24
CA ASP A 357 2.73 15.26 17.57
C ASP A 357 3.68 15.23 16.35
N ASN A 358 3.24 15.80 15.23
CA ASN A 358 4.00 15.87 13.98
C ASN A 358 3.84 17.23 13.28
N LYS A 359 4.05 18.33 14.02
CA LYS A 359 3.85 19.71 13.52
C LYS A 359 4.93 20.20 12.54
N ASP A 360 6.08 19.53 12.43
CA ASP A 360 7.25 20.01 11.65
C ASP A 360 7.73 19.07 10.52
N ARG A 361 6.90 18.17 9.96
CA ARG A 361 7.37 17.18 8.95
C ARG A 361 6.52 17.15 7.67
N GLU A 362 7.18 16.96 6.52
CA GLU A 362 6.50 16.73 5.23
C GLU A 362 5.79 15.37 5.27
N ASN A 363 4.46 15.37 5.23
CA ASN A 363 3.65 14.15 5.21
C ASN A 363 3.52 13.62 3.76
N TRP A 364 3.67 12.31 3.60
CA TRP A 364 3.35 11.63 2.34
C TRP A 364 1.85 11.40 2.23
N PHE A 365 1.28 11.65 1.04
CA PHE A 365 -0.09 11.26 0.71
C PHE A 365 -0.08 9.90 0.04
N VAL A 366 -0.95 9.00 0.48
CA VAL A 366 -0.99 7.61 0.02
C VAL A 366 -2.33 7.31 -0.66
N THR A 367 -2.29 6.76 -1.88
CA THR A 367 -3.45 6.17 -2.53
C THR A 367 -3.23 4.68 -2.72
N THR A 368 -4.22 3.88 -2.33
CA THR A 368 -4.11 2.42 -2.27
C THR A 368 -5.16 1.76 -3.16
N TYR A 369 -4.74 0.78 -3.97
CA TYR A 369 -5.59 0.02 -4.88
C TYR A 369 -5.44 -1.48 -4.60
N HIS A 370 -6.55 -2.15 -4.32
CA HIS A 370 -6.62 -3.61 -4.22
C HIS A 370 -7.27 -4.16 -5.48
N ASP A 371 -6.58 -5.06 -6.19
CA ASP A 371 -7.11 -5.69 -7.40
C ASP A 371 -6.46 -7.08 -7.62
N ALA A 372 -6.74 -7.74 -8.73
CA ALA A 372 -6.22 -9.05 -9.06
C ALA A 372 -5.94 -9.25 -10.56
N TRP A 373 -4.89 -10.02 -10.84
CA TRP A 373 -4.71 -10.66 -12.13
C TRP A 373 -5.56 -11.94 -12.16
N ILE A 374 -6.61 -11.92 -12.98
CA ILE A 374 -7.58 -13.00 -13.14
C ILE A 374 -7.34 -13.62 -14.51
N LYS A 375 -7.20 -14.95 -14.54
CA LYS A 375 -6.92 -15.67 -15.78
C LYS A 375 -7.97 -15.37 -16.84
N ASP A 376 -7.51 -15.20 -18.09
CA ASP A 376 -8.29 -14.87 -19.28
C ASP A 376 -9.03 -13.51 -19.26
N GLN A 377 -8.98 -12.76 -18.16
CA GLN A 377 -9.62 -11.45 -18.00
C GLN A 377 -8.60 -10.32 -17.88
N THR A 378 -7.85 -10.29 -16.77
CA THR A 378 -6.92 -9.21 -16.42
C THR A 378 -5.46 -9.66 -16.31
N ALA A 379 -5.18 -10.97 -16.34
CA ALA A 379 -3.83 -11.53 -16.33
C ALA A 379 -3.15 -11.44 -17.71
N GLY A 380 -2.79 -10.22 -18.13
CA GLY A 380 -2.29 -9.92 -19.48
C GLY A 380 -0.82 -10.23 -19.72
N GLY A 381 -0.02 -10.40 -18.65
CA GLY A 381 1.43 -10.58 -18.74
C GLY A 381 2.17 -9.30 -19.14
N CYS A 382 3.50 -9.39 -19.33
CA CYS A 382 4.34 -8.23 -19.61
C CYS A 382 4.23 -7.72 -21.06
N GLY A 383 4.69 -6.49 -21.31
CA GLY A 383 4.68 -5.86 -22.63
C GLY A 383 5.79 -6.33 -23.59
N ASN A 384 6.45 -7.45 -23.30
CA ASN A 384 7.55 -7.98 -24.12
C ASN A 384 7.05 -8.65 -25.40
N SER A 385 7.99 -8.89 -26.34
CA SER A 385 7.66 -9.54 -27.60
C SER A 385 7.06 -10.94 -27.39
N GLY A 386 5.89 -11.17 -27.98
CA GLY A 386 5.09 -12.39 -27.83
C GLY A 386 3.82 -12.20 -26.99
N TYR A 387 3.74 -11.14 -26.17
CA TYR A 387 2.63 -10.90 -25.22
C TYR A 387 1.91 -9.55 -25.42
N GLU A 388 2.30 -8.76 -26.42
CA GLU A 388 1.89 -7.36 -26.56
C GLU A 388 0.38 -7.15 -26.71
N ASP A 389 -0.32 -8.12 -27.30
CA ASP A 389 -1.77 -8.04 -27.48
C ASP A 389 -2.54 -8.32 -26.18
N GLN A 390 -1.96 -9.11 -25.27
CA GLN A 390 -2.56 -9.46 -23.99
C GLN A 390 -2.25 -8.45 -22.89
N TYR A 391 -1.08 -7.81 -22.96
CA TYR A 391 -0.61 -6.81 -21.98
C TYR A 391 -1.64 -5.73 -21.66
N TRP A 392 -2.40 -5.25 -22.65
CA TRP A 392 -3.39 -4.18 -22.46
C TRP A 392 -4.63 -4.60 -21.65
N LYS A 393 -4.79 -5.89 -21.36
CA LYS A 393 -5.83 -6.43 -20.48
C LYS A 393 -5.53 -6.23 -19.00
N ASN A 394 -4.25 -6.00 -18.65
CA ASN A 394 -3.87 -5.73 -17.27
C ASN A 394 -4.65 -4.52 -16.70
N PRO A 395 -4.87 -4.46 -15.38
CA PRO A 395 -5.47 -3.30 -14.74
C PRO A 395 -4.72 -2.00 -15.13
N GLN A 396 -5.45 -0.90 -15.25
CA GLN A 396 -4.89 0.40 -15.61
C GLN A 396 -5.36 1.43 -14.59
N ILE A 397 -4.43 1.98 -13.83
CA ILE A 397 -4.70 2.85 -12.69
C ILE A 397 -4.28 4.27 -13.05
N LEU A 398 -5.19 5.24 -12.91
CA LEU A 398 -4.91 6.65 -13.17
C LEU A 398 -4.28 7.30 -11.94
N ALA A 399 -3.17 8.00 -12.14
CA ALA A 399 -2.50 8.82 -11.14
C ALA A 399 -2.41 10.27 -11.67
N VAL A 400 -2.84 11.24 -10.87
CA VAL A 400 -2.85 12.65 -11.24
C VAL A 400 -1.86 13.42 -10.39
N LEU A 401 -0.83 13.98 -11.01
CA LEU A 401 0.15 14.84 -10.33
C LEU A 401 -0.19 16.28 -10.66
N SER A 402 -0.65 17.03 -9.66
CA SER A 402 -1.22 18.38 -9.83
C SER A 402 -0.34 19.50 -9.29
N GLN A 403 0.55 19.21 -8.34
CA GLN A 403 1.39 20.19 -7.66
C GLN A 403 2.86 19.76 -7.64
N LYS A 404 3.76 20.72 -7.88
CA LYS A 404 5.21 20.52 -7.78
C LYS A 404 5.65 20.39 -6.32
N ASP A 405 6.79 19.73 -6.09
CA ASP A 405 7.40 19.72 -4.76
C ASP A 405 8.00 21.11 -4.44
N LYS A 406 8.11 21.46 -3.15
CA LYS A 406 8.59 22.80 -2.72
C LYS A 406 9.98 23.14 -3.25
N ASP A 407 10.84 22.13 -3.37
CA ASP A 407 12.26 22.27 -3.74
C ASP A 407 12.57 21.76 -5.16
N SER A 408 11.56 21.48 -5.99
CA SER A 408 11.74 20.88 -7.31
C SER A 408 10.73 21.37 -8.34
N ASP A 409 11.15 21.46 -9.60
CA ASP A 409 10.24 21.73 -10.73
C ASP A 409 9.35 20.52 -11.11
N LYS A 410 9.53 19.40 -10.41
CA LYS A 410 8.86 18.12 -10.61
C LYS A 410 8.12 17.68 -9.36
N CYS A 411 7.26 16.69 -9.53
CA CYS A 411 6.51 16.00 -8.50
C CYS A 411 7.25 14.70 -8.16
N THR A 412 7.44 14.44 -6.87
CA THR A 412 7.88 13.12 -6.40
C THR A 412 6.69 12.18 -6.36
N MET A 413 6.77 11.07 -7.09
CA MET A 413 5.82 9.96 -7.03
C MET A 413 6.58 8.66 -6.76
N ILE A 414 6.19 7.95 -5.70
CA ILE A 414 6.69 6.59 -5.43
C ILE A 414 5.55 5.63 -5.68
N VAL A 415 5.83 4.56 -6.42
CA VAL A 415 4.84 3.51 -6.69
C VAL A 415 5.37 2.20 -6.15
N SER A 416 4.57 1.54 -5.32
CA SER A 416 4.86 0.23 -4.74
C SER A 416 3.77 -0.74 -5.20
N LEU A 417 4.18 -1.85 -5.81
CA LEU A 417 3.31 -2.95 -6.21
C LEU A 417 3.70 -4.19 -5.40
N MET A 418 2.75 -4.70 -4.61
CA MET A 418 2.93 -5.86 -3.77
C MET A 418 1.98 -6.98 -4.19
N GLU A 419 2.52 -8.18 -4.40
CA GLU A 419 1.73 -9.40 -4.56
C GLU A 419 1.18 -9.85 -3.20
N GLU A 420 -0.12 -10.16 -3.15
CA GLU A 420 -0.71 -10.87 -2.02
C GLU A 420 -0.43 -12.39 -2.17
N GLU A 421 0.69 -12.84 -1.61
CA GLU A 421 1.10 -14.25 -1.68
C GLU A 421 0.03 -15.17 -1.07
N LYS A 422 -0.37 -16.20 -1.82
CA LYS A 422 -1.19 -17.29 -1.27
C LYS A 422 -0.29 -18.15 -0.35
N HIS A 423 -0.67 -18.28 0.93
CA HIS A 423 0.14 -18.97 1.94
C HIS A 423 0.64 -20.35 1.50
N GLY A 424 1.93 -20.59 1.77
CA GLY A 424 2.69 -21.75 1.30
C GLY A 424 3.66 -21.36 0.18
N LYS A 425 4.69 -22.18 -0.05
CA LYS A 425 5.62 -22.00 -1.17
C LYS A 425 4.94 -22.28 -2.52
N GLY A 426 3.95 -21.46 -2.88
CA GLY A 426 3.38 -21.42 -4.21
C GLY A 426 4.43 -21.00 -5.24
N ASN A 427 4.10 -21.16 -6.53
CA ASN A 427 4.94 -20.64 -7.60
C ASN A 427 5.04 -19.12 -7.45
N LYS A 428 6.24 -18.63 -7.13
CA LYS A 428 6.52 -17.19 -7.14
C LYS A 428 6.26 -16.67 -8.55
N ILE A 429 5.49 -15.61 -8.67
CA ILE A 429 5.30 -14.89 -9.92
C ILE A 429 6.28 -13.72 -9.98
N ALA A 430 6.71 -13.38 -11.17
CA ALA A 430 7.54 -12.19 -11.35
C ALA A 430 6.64 -11.00 -11.64
N ILE A 431 6.72 -9.94 -10.84
CA ILE A 431 5.85 -8.76 -10.94
C ILE A 431 6.65 -7.52 -11.37
N ASN A 432 5.99 -6.61 -12.07
CA ASN A 432 6.43 -5.25 -12.32
C ASN A 432 5.24 -4.35 -12.68
N PHE A 433 5.49 -3.06 -12.88
CA PHE A 433 4.52 -2.14 -13.44
C PHE A 433 5.18 -1.15 -14.39
N ASP A 434 4.40 -0.71 -15.37
CA ASP A 434 4.79 0.36 -16.28
C ASP A 434 4.02 1.64 -15.99
N VAL A 435 4.67 2.79 -16.17
CA VAL A 435 4.05 4.11 -16.03
C VAL A 435 4.04 4.83 -17.37
N TYR A 436 2.87 5.30 -17.80
CA TYR A 436 2.69 6.06 -19.03
C TYR A 436 2.21 7.47 -18.72
N LYS A 437 2.92 8.49 -19.22
CA LYS A 437 2.46 9.87 -19.17
C LYS A 437 1.46 10.10 -20.29
N LEU A 438 0.22 10.45 -19.96
CA LEU A 438 -0.78 10.81 -20.95
C LEU A 438 -0.47 12.19 -21.53
N HIS A 439 -0.65 12.33 -22.85
CA HIS A 439 -0.57 13.63 -23.52
C HIS A 439 -1.78 14.52 -23.19
N TYR A 440 -2.88 13.90 -22.75
CA TYR A 440 -4.14 14.52 -22.37
C TYR A 440 -4.90 13.62 -21.40
N PRO A 441 -5.73 14.14 -20.48
CA PRO A 441 -6.65 13.28 -19.74
C PRO A 441 -7.64 12.64 -20.71
N VAL A 442 -7.66 11.30 -20.70
CA VAL A 442 -8.47 10.46 -21.58
C VAL A 442 -9.20 9.45 -20.69
N ASN A 443 -10.52 9.35 -20.84
CA ASN A 443 -11.35 8.39 -20.09
C ASN A 443 -11.39 6.98 -20.75
N ALA A 444 -10.47 6.70 -21.67
CA ALA A 444 -10.42 5.44 -22.42
C ALA A 444 -9.18 4.66 -22.02
N LYS A 445 -9.33 3.35 -21.83
CA LYS A 445 -8.22 2.43 -21.57
C LYS A 445 -7.16 2.55 -22.68
N LEU A 446 -5.90 2.55 -22.28
CA LEU A 446 -4.78 2.44 -23.20
C LEU A 446 -4.81 1.07 -23.88
N THR A 447 -4.54 1.07 -25.18
CA THR A 447 -4.51 -0.10 -26.04
C THR A 447 -3.35 0.02 -27.01
N ARG A 448 -2.94 -1.11 -27.61
CA ARG A 448 -1.92 -1.13 -28.66
C ARG A 448 -2.14 -0.10 -29.77
N ASN A 449 -3.41 0.15 -30.11
CA ASN A 449 -3.79 1.02 -31.23
C ASN A 449 -3.77 2.50 -30.87
N ASN A 450 -4.03 2.87 -29.62
CA ASN A 450 -4.15 4.27 -29.21
C ASN A 450 -2.88 4.81 -28.53
N ILE A 451 -2.00 3.93 -28.02
CA ILE A 451 -0.89 4.33 -27.15
C ILE A 451 0.02 5.38 -27.78
N ARG A 452 0.42 5.20 -29.05
CA ARG A 452 1.32 6.12 -29.76
C ARG A 452 0.80 7.55 -29.83
N LYS A 453 -0.52 7.73 -29.83
CA LYS A 453 -1.16 9.05 -29.89
C LYS A 453 -1.47 9.60 -28.51
N GLN A 454 -1.69 8.72 -27.52
CA GLN A 454 -2.27 9.08 -26.23
C GLN A 454 -1.27 9.18 -25.10
N ALA A 455 -0.16 8.43 -25.13
CA ALA A 455 0.76 8.41 -24.01
C ALA A 455 2.20 8.08 -24.38
N THR A 456 3.13 8.48 -23.51
CA THR A 456 4.56 8.16 -23.59
C THR A 456 4.97 7.33 -22.38
N LYS A 457 5.55 6.15 -22.61
CA LYS A 457 6.09 5.29 -21.53
C LYS A 457 7.22 6.02 -20.81
N GLN A 458 7.16 6.07 -19.49
CA GLN A 458 8.22 6.57 -18.62
C GLN A 458 9.21 5.44 -18.38
N GLN A 459 10.21 5.33 -19.26
CA GLN A 459 11.24 4.29 -19.18
C GLN A 459 12.20 4.55 -18.01
N ARG A 460 12.67 3.46 -17.39
CA ARG A 460 13.77 3.49 -16.42
C ARG A 460 14.88 2.54 -16.84
N SER A 461 16.07 2.75 -16.29
CA SER A 461 17.21 1.84 -16.45
C SER A 461 17.02 0.48 -15.77
N GLU A 462 16.05 0.35 -14.85
CA GLU A 462 15.87 -0.79 -13.94
C GLU A 462 14.49 -1.49 -14.08
N ASP A 463 13.87 -1.42 -15.27
CA ASP A 463 12.57 -2.05 -15.57
C ASP A 463 12.70 -3.59 -15.70
N VAL A 464 12.97 -4.26 -14.59
CA VAL A 464 13.16 -5.72 -14.51
C VAL A 464 12.04 -6.34 -13.67
N TYR A 465 11.39 -7.38 -14.21
CA TYR A 465 10.42 -8.17 -13.46
C TYR A 465 11.12 -8.99 -12.38
N ARG A 466 10.62 -8.92 -11.14
CA ARG A 466 11.25 -9.56 -9.98
C ARG A 466 10.31 -10.55 -9.32
N PHE A 467 10.87 -11.65 -8.80
CA PHE A 467 10.16 -12.64 -7.97
C PHE A 467 10.11 -12.21 -6.49
N ASP A 468 10.25 -10.92 -6.24
CA ASP A 468 10.09 -10.33 -4.91
C ASP A 468 8.60 -10.07 -4.65
N ARG A 469 8.18 -10.18 -3.39
CA ARG A 469 6.80 -9.91 -2.97
C ARG A 469 6.37 -8.48 -3.31
N GLU A 470 7.30 -7.54 -3.34
CA GLU A 470 7.05 -6.12 -3.58
C GLU A 470 8.13 -5.52 -4.48
N VAL A 471 7.70 -4.68 -5.42
CA VAL A 471 8.57 -3.83 -6.24
C VAL A 471 8.19 -2.37 -6.04
N THR A 472 9.16 -1.56 -5.66
CA THR A 472 8.99 -0.13 -5.35
C THR A 472 9.90 0.69 -6.23
N TYR A 473 9.39 1.81 -6.73
CA TYR A 473 10.22 2.71 -7.53
C TYR A 473 9.83 4.17 -7.40
N HIS A 474 10.85 5.02 -7.60
CA HIS A 474 10.80 6.45 -7.40
C HIS A 474 10.78 7.16 -8.74
N TYR A 475 9.92 8.17 -8.83
CA TYR A 475 9.79 8.99 -10.01
C TYR A 475 9.85 10.47 -9.67
N GLN A 476 10.59 11.20 -10.50
CA GLN A 476 10.57 12.66 -10.58
C GLN A 476 9.88 13.04 -11.88
N LEU A 477 8.58 13.35 -11.79
CA LEU A 477 7.73 13.53 -12.97
C LEU A 477 7.19 14.97 -13.02
N PRO A 478 7.04 15.57 -14.21
CA PRO A 478 6.31 16.82 -14.31
C PRO A 478 4.83 16.62 -13.92
N ILE A 479 4.15 17.71 -13.57
CA ILE A 479 2.69 17.75 -13.42
C ILE A 479 2.02 17.12 -14.66
N GLY A 480 0.98 16.33 -14.44
CA GLY A 480 0.21 15.68 -15.50
C GLY A 480 -0.52 14.42 -15.06
N TYR A 481 -1.04 13.71 -16.06
CA TYR A 481 -1.83 12.49 -15.90
C TYR A 481 -0.98 11.29 -16.26
N TYR A 482 -1.00 10.26 -15.43
CA TYR A 482 -0.20 9.06 -15.57
C TYR A 482 -1.09 7.82 -15.46
N VAL A 483 -0.83 6.82 -16.29
CA VAL A 483 -1.46 5.50 -16.17
C VAL A 483 -0.41 4.51 -15.73
N ILE A 484 -0.69 3.82 -14.63
CA ILE A 484 0.13 2.76 -14.07
C ILE A 484 -0.51 1.42 -14.46
N ILE A 485 0.27 0.55 -15.09
CA ILE A 485 -0.18 -0.78 -15.53
C ILE A 485 0.62 -1.83 -14.75
N PRO A 486 0.09 -2.35 -13.63
CA PRO A 486 0.69 -3.48 -12.93
C PRO A 486 0.48 -4.78 -13.70
N SER A 487 1.53 -5.59 -13.83
CA SER A 487 1.50 -6.84 -14.58
C SER A 487 2.44 -7.89 -14.00
N THR A 488 2.10 -9.15 -14.24
CA THR A 488 3.01 -10.28 -14.10
C THR A 488 3.90 -10.43 -15.32
N TYR A 489 4.97 -11.22 -15.23
CA TYR A 489 5.84 -11.48 -16.38
C TYR A 489 5.11 -12.35 -17.42
N ASN A 490 4.56 -13.49 -17.01
CA ASN A 490 3.86 -14.38 -17.94
C ASN A 490 2.35 -14.09 -17.95
N PRO A 491 1.69 -14.11 -19.13
CA PRO A 491 0.24 -14.04 -19.21
C PRO A 491 -0.44 -15.22 -18.49
N GLY A 492 -1.64 -14.98 -17.97
CA GLY A 492 -2.45 -16.00 -17.29
C GLY A 492 -2.01 -16.37 -15.87
N GLU A 493 -0.97 -15.73 -15.33
CA GLU A 493 -0.59 -15.85 -13.91
C GLU A 493 -1.61 -15.15 -13.02
N GLU A 494 -2.10 -15.84 -11.98
CA GLU A 494 -3.18 -15.37 -11.12
C GLU A 494 -2.70 -15.04 -9.71
N ALA A 495 -2.80 -13.77 -9.33
CA ALA A 495 -2.59 -13.31 -7.96
C ALA A 495 -3.40 -12.05 -7.67
N LYS A 496 -3.68 -11.82 -6.40
CA LYS A 496 -4.16 -10.53 -5.91
C LYS A 496 -2.95 -9.62 -5.69
N PHE A 497 -3.14 -8.33 -5.79
CA PHE A 497 -2.09 -7.36 -5.53
C PHE A 497 -2.62 -6.11 -4.84
N LEU A 498 -1.68 -5.44 -4.19
CA LEU A 498 -1.83 -4.15 -3.57
C LEU A 498 -0.91 -3.15 -4.28
N LEU A 499 -1.47 -2.12 -4.90
CA LEU A 499 -0.70 -1.01 -5.47
C LEU A 499 -0.85 0.24 -4.62
N ARG A 500 0.27 0.84 -4.22
CA ARG A 500 0.33 2.03 -3.39
C ARG A 500 1.08 3.14 -4.13
N ILE A 501 0.48 4.32 -4.17
CA ILE A 501 1.06 5.51 -4.78
C ILE A 501 1.30 6.54 -3.68
N PHE A 502 2.53 7.03 -3.59
CA PHE A 502 2.94 8.03 -2.61
C PHE A 502 3.35 9.32 -3.31
N THR A 503 2.86 10.45 -2.80
CA THR A 503 3.22 11.78 -3.30
C THR A 503 3.51 12.73 -2.15
N LYS A 504 4.43 13.68 -2.35
CA LYS A 504 4.77 14.70 -1.33
C LYS A 504 3.66 15.74 -1.12
N GLN A 505 2.94 16.03 -2.19
CA GLN A 505 1.76 16.88 -2.18
C GLN A 505 0.53 16.02 -2.41
N LYS A 506 -0.63 16.46 -1.89
CA LYS A 506 -1.88 15.74 -2.09
C LYS A 506 -2.10 15.59 -3.59
N ILE A 507 -2.31 14.36 -4.06
CA ILE A 507 -2.91 14.15 -5.37
C ILE A 507 -4.19 14.96 -5.34
N SER A 508 -4.29 16.00 -6.17
CA SER A 508 -5.54 16.72 -6.30
C SER A 508 -6.56 15.71 -6.81
N SER A 509 -7.41 15.23 -5.92
CA SER A 509 -8.77 14.98 -6.31
C SER A 509 -9.36 16.29 -6.83
N SER A 510 -10.39 16.15 -7.64
CA SER A 510 -11.07 17.16 -8.46
C SER A 510 -11.42 18.48 -7.75
N THR A 511 -11.29 18.55 -6.43
CA THR A 511 -11.85 19.59 -5.56
C THR A 511 -10.90 20.70 -5.14
N ASP A 512 -9.58 20.58 -5.34
CA ASP A 512 -8.62 21.68 -5.08
C ASP A 512 -8.37 22.58 -6.32
N MET A 513 -9.18 22.48 -7.38
CA MET A 513 -8.88 23.07 -8.71
C MET A 513 -9.70 24.32 -9.08
N ILE A 514 -10.49 24.91 -8.18
CA ILE A 514 -11.17 26.19 -8.45
C ILE A 514 -10.49 27.32 -7.68
N ASN A 515 -9.33 27.72 -8.16
CA ASN A 515 -8.94 29.11 -8.18
C ASN A 515 -7.87 29.26 -9.26
N GLU A 516 -8.31 29.61 -10.47
CA GLU A 516 -7.71 30.62 -11.36
C GLU A 516 -7.97 30.32 -12.84
N GLY A 517 -8.70 31.23 -13.50
CA GLY A 517 -8.76 31.32 -14.95
C GLY A 517 -10.16 31.54 -15.51
N THR A 518 -10.80 32.68 -15.25
CA THR A 518 -11.97 33.08 -16.05
C THR A 518 -11.52 33.28 -17.49
N VAL A 519 -12.06 32.51 -18.44
CA VAL A 519 -11.79 32.76 -19.87
C VAL A 519 -12.38 34.12 -20.22
N GLU A 520 -11.53 35.07 -20.57
CA GLU A 520 -11.97 36.41 -20.96
C GLU A 520 -12.77 36.34 -22.28
N GLU A 521 -13.69 37.28 -22.45
CA GLU A 521 -14.60 37.33 -23.61
C GLU A 521 -13.88 37.24 -24.99
N PRO A 522 -12.73 37.90 -25.23
CA PRO A 522 -12.01 37.77 -26.50
C PRO A 522 -11.47 36.35 -26.76
N GLU A 523 -11.12 35.62 -25.70
CA GLU A 523 -10.61 34.26 -25.80
C GLU A 523 -11.76 33.27 -26.04
N PHE A 524 -12.92 33.49 -25.42
CA PHE A 524 -14.13 32.72 -25.70
C PHE A 524 -14.51 32.81 -27.18
N GLU A 525 -14.55 34.03 -27.73
CA GLU A 525 -14.88 34.27 -29.13
C GLU A 525 -13.86 33.60 -30.07
N ALA A 526 -12.57 33.67 -29.75
CA ALA A 526 -11.53 33.00 -30.53
C ALA A 526 -11.71 31.47 -30.56
N ILE A 527 -12.05 30.87 -29.42
CA ILE A 527 -12.32 29.42 -29.34
C ILE A 527 -13.62 29.09 -30.07
N TYR A 528 -14.65 29.93 -29.96
CA TYR A 528 -15.93 29.71 -30.65
C TYR A 528 -15.73 29.70 -32.17
N ASN A 529 -15.10 30.74 -32.71
CA ASN A 529 -14.84 30.88 -34.14
C ASN A 529 -13.94 29.76 -34.69
N ALA A 530 -13.08 29.16 -33.86
CA ALA A 530 -12.24 28.03 -34.27
C ALA A 530 -13.02 26.72 -34.49
N HIS A 531 -14.21 26.58 -33.89
CA HIS A 531 -15.02 25.35 -33.96
C HIS A 531 -16.36 25.52 -34.67
N ALA A 532 -16.80 26.76 -34.90
CA ALA A 532 -18.01 27.06 -35.64
C ALA A 532 -17.85 26.68 -37.13
N ASN A 533 -18.95 26.32 -37.79
CA ASN A 533 -18.93 26.00 -39.21
C ASN A 533 -18.86 27.28 -40.08
N SER A 534 -18.92 27.13 -41.41
CA SER A 534 -18.88 28.25 -42.36
C SER A 534 -20.02 29.27 -42.21
N GLU A 535 -21.09 28.91 -41.49
CA GLU A 535 -22.24 29.77 -41.20
C GLU A 535 -22.20 30.35 -39.77
N ASN A 536 -21.08 30.19 -39.07
CA ASN A 536 -20.85 30.67 -37.70
C ASN A 536 -21.79 30.07 -36.64
N ILE A 537 -22.26 28.83 -36.87
CA ILE A 537 -23.12 28.06 -35.97
C ILE A 537 -22.44 26.74 -35.57
N MET A 538 -22.90 26.14 -34.47
CA MET A 538 -22.41 24.85 -33.98
C MET A 538 -23.54 23.84 -33.83
N ALA A 539 -23.41 22.68 -34.46
CA ALA A 539 -24.24 21.52 -34.15
C ALA A 539 -23.53 20.64 -33.11
N ALA A 540 -24.11 19.50 -32.76
CA ALA A 540 -23.62 18.66 -31.65
C ALA A 540 -22.15 18.20 -31.81
N ARG A 541 -21.64 18.06 -33.04
CA ARG A 541 -20.24 17.65 -33.29
C ARG A 541 -19.26 18.79 -33.01
N GLU A 542 -19.62 20.00 -33.39
CA GLU A 542 -18.86 21.22 -33.15
C GLU A 542 -18.89 21.57 -31.66
N ILE A 543 -20.06 21.47 -31.01
CA ILE A 543 -20.22 21.64 -29.55
C ILE A 543 -19.30 20.68 -28.78
N LYS A 544 -19.20 19.41 -29.19
CA LYS A 544 -18.29 18.45 -28.57
C LYS A 544 -16.84 18.94 -28.57
N GLN A 545 -16.37 19.44 -29.72
CA GLN A 545 -14.99 19.90 -29.90
C GLN A 545 -14.75 21.20 -29.14
N PHE A 546 -15.70 22.13 -29.22
CA PHE A 546 -15.69 23.38 -28.48
C PHE A 546 -15.64 23.14 -26.97
N LEU A 547 -16.56 22.35 -26.41
CA LEU A 547 -16.61 22.07 -24.97
C LEU A 547 -15.31 21.41 -24.49
N THR A 548 -14.77 20.46 -25.26
CA THR A 548 -13.48 19.84 -24.92
C THR A 548 -12.34 20.87 -24.91
N HIS A 549 -12.35 21.84 -25.83
CA HIS A 549 -11.34 22.90 -25.92
C HIS A 549 -11.49 23.91 -24.79
N ILE A 550 -12.67 24.49 -24.60
CA ILE A 550 -12.89 25.57 -23.62
C ILE A 550 -12.74 25.06 -22.18
N PHE A 551 -13.21 23.85 -21.88
CA PHE A 551 -13.06 23.25 -20.55
C PHE A 551 -11.57 23.04 -20.21
N PHE A 552 -10.75 22.68 -21.20
CA PHE A 552 -9.30 22.59 -21.03
C PHE A 552 -8.63 23.96 -20.84
N ARG A 553 -9.13 25.01 -21.51
CA ARG A 553 -8.55 26.35 -21.35
C ARG A 553 -8.86 26.92 -19.97
N GLU A 554 -10.10 26.79 -19.53
CA GLU A 554 -10.62 27.33 -18.26
C GLU A 554 -10.13 26.53 -17.05
N TYR A 555 -10.31 25.20 -17.06
CA TYR A 555 -10.05 24.35 -15.89
C TYR A 555 -8.72 23.58 -15.97
N LYS A 556 -7.95 23.71 -17.06
CA LYS A 556 -6.76 22.88 -17.35
C LYS A 556 -7.03 21.36 -17.31
N GLN A 557 -8.30 20.97 -17.38
CA GLN A 557 -8.77 19.58 -17.43
C GLN A 557 -9.30 19.28 -18.84
N ARG A 558 -8.81 18.21 -19.49
CA ARG A 558 -9.43 17.72 -20.74
C ARG A 558 -10.50 16.70 -20.41
N ILE A 559 -11.72 17.19 -20.28
CA ILE A 559 -12.90 16.34 -20.24
C ILE A 559 -13.27 15.97 -21.67
N SER A 560 -13.36 14.66 -21.95
CA SER A 560 -13.80 14.19 -23.26
C SER A 560 -15.32 14.12 -23.30
N PHE A 561 -15.95 15.20 -23.76
CA PHE A 561 -17.38 15.19 -24.02
C PHE A 561 -17.70 14.16 -25.11
N ASN A 562 -18.68 13.29 -24.88
CA ASN A 562 -19.15 12.36 -25.90
C ASN A 562 -20.25 13.04 -26.74
N LEU A 563 -20.52 12.48 -27.93
CA LEU A 563 -21.48 13.10 -28.86
C LEU A 563 -22.89 13.14 -28.29
N GLU A 564 -23.24 12.18 -27.43
CA GLU A 564 -24.56 12.11 -26.79
C GLU A 564 -24.75 13.23 -25.77
N THR A 565 -23.75 13.48 -24.92
CA THR A 565 -23.75 14.63 -24.01
C THR A 565 -23.86 15.93 -24.78
N SER A 566 -23.14 16.07 -25.90
CA SER A 566 -23.22 17.27 -26.72
C SER A 566 -24.57 17.46 -27.42
N ARG A 567 -25.29 16.38 -27.75
CA ARG A 567 -26.69 16.45 -28.22
C ARG A 567 -27.63 16.90 -27.10
N ASN A 568 -27.48 16.34 -25.90
CA ASN A 568 -28.29 16.73 -24.73
C ASN A 568 -28.09 18.20 -24.37
N LEU A 569 -26.85 18.68 -24.41
CA LEU A 569 -26.54 20.09 -24.21
C LEU A 569 -27.05 20.97 -25.36
N LEU A 570 -26.95 20.52 -26.61
CA LEU A 570 -27.53 21.23 -27.75
C LEU A 570 -29.03 21.45 -27.54
N MET A 571 -29.78 20.43 -27.10
CA MET A 571 -31.22 20.57 -26.83
C MET A 571 -31.53 21.59 -25.74
N LEU A 572 -30.64 21.73 -24.75
CA LEU A 572 -30.78 22.73 -23.69
C LEU A 572 -30.41 24.15 -24.14
N PHE A 573 -29.46 24.28 -25.08
CA PHE A 573 -28.94 25.57 -25.54
C PHE A 573 -29.73 26.16 -26.73
N ASP A 574 -30.27 25.29 -27.58
CA ASP A 574 -31.04 25.66 -28.77
C ASP A 574 -32.51 25.95 -28.43
N LYS A 575 -32.74 27.12 -27.85
CA LYS A 575 -34.09 27.65 -27.52
C LYS A 575 -35.02 27.75 -28.74
N THR A 576 -34.46 27.73 -29.95
CA THR A 576 -35.17 27.91 -31.22
C THR A 576 -35.52 26.59 -31.92
N LYS A 577 -35.08 25.44 -31.39
CA LYS A 577 -35.25 24.11 -32.01
C LYS A 577 -34.74 24.05 -33.46
N SER A 578 -33.67 24.79 -33.74
CA SER A 578 -33.02 24.91 -35.06
C SER A 578 -32.05 23.76 -35.40
N GLY A 579 -31.65 22.96 -34.42
CA GLY A 579 -30.64 21.91 -34.55
C GLY A 579 -29.19 22.40 -34.42
N HIS A 580 -28.99 23.67 -34.07
CA HIS A 580 -27.67 24.29 -33.92
C HIS A 580 -27.70 25.43 -32.88
N VAL A 581 -26.53 25.88 -32.41
CA VAL A 581 -26.41 27.06 -31.55
C VAL A 581 -25.59 28.17 -32.18
N THR A 582 -26.00 29.40 -31.88
CA THR A 582 -25.26 30.64 -32.16
C THR A 582 -24.33 30.99 -31.01
N MET A 583 -23.39 31.92 -31.22
CA MET A 583 -22.43 32.34 -30.20
C MET A 583 -23.09 32.85 -28.90
N PRO A 584 -24.17 33.67 -28.94
CA PRO A 584 -24.85 34.07 -27.71
C PRO A 584 -25.48 32.90 -26.95
N GLN A 585 -26.10 31.96 -27.66
CA GLN A 585 -26.68 30.74 -27.06
C GLN A 585 -25.58 29.85 -26.46
N MET A 586 -24.43 29.74 -27.12
CA MET A 586 -23.29 28.97 -26.62
C MET A 586 -22.65 29.61 -25.39
N LYS A 587 -22.60 30.95 -25.32
CA LYS A 587 -22.11 31.68 -24.15
C LYS A 587 -23.00 31.45 -22.94
N GLU A 588 -24.33 31.58 -23.11
CA GLU A 588 -25.29 31.25 -22.04
C GLU A 588 -25.21 29.77 -21.64
N GLY A 589 -25.10 28.87 -22.62
CA GLY A 589 -24.94 27.44 -22.40
C GLY A 589 -23.67 27.11 -21.62
N TRP A 590 -22.57 27.82 -21.87
CA TRP A 590 -21.31 27.64 -21.15
C TRP A 590 -21.45 28.02 -19.68
N GLU A 591 -22.11 29.13 -19.36
CA GLU A 591 -22.39 29.50 -17.95
C GLU A 591 -23.16 28.39 -17.22
N LYS A 592 -24.15 27.77 -17.88
CA LYS A 592 -24.87 26.61 -17.31
C LYS A 592 -23.97 25.40 -17.09
N VAL A 593 -23.04 25.11 -18.00
CA VAL A 593 -22.07 24.01 -17.82
C VAL A 593 -21.15 24.27 -16.64
N LYS A 594 -20.74 25.52 -16.41
CA LYS A 594 -19.96 25.91 -15.23
C LYS A 594 -20.75 25.76 -13.94
N GLU A 595 -22.03 26.12 -13.95
CA GLU A 595 -22.94 25.87 -12.82
C GLU A 595 -23.06 24.37 -12.53
N TYR A 596 -23.23 23.53 -13.56
CA TYR A 596 -23.26 22.07 -13.39
C TYR A 596 -21.94 21.52 -12.84
N ALA A 597 -20.79 22.03 -13.31
CA ALA A 597 -19.49 21.67 -12.73
C ALA A 597 -19.44 21.99 -11.23
N LYS A 598 -19.92 23.17 -10.84
CA LYS A 598 -20.00 23.58 -9.43
C LYS A 598 -20.88 22.64 -8.61
N VAL A 599 -22.09 22.34 -9.09
CA VAL A 599 -23.02 21.44 -8.38
C VAL A 599 -22.45 20.03 -8.26
N PHE A 600 -21.78 19.51 -9.30
CA PHE A 600 -21.11 18.22 -9.25
C PHE A 600 -20.07 18.17 -8.11
N MET A 601 -19.22 19.21 -8.02
CA MET A 601 -18.20 19.30 -6.98
C MET A 601 -18.77 19.49 -5.58
N GLU A 602 -19.87 20.23 -5.43
CA GLU A 602 -20.58 20.36 -4.15
C GLU A 602 -21.30 19.07 -3.72
N THR A 603 -21.55 18.17 -4.67
CA THR A 603 -22.22 16.87 -4.44
C THR A 603 -21.22 15.75 -4.15
N ASP A 604 -20.02 15.81 -4.72
CA ASP A 604 -18.88 14.92 -4.48
C ASP A 604 -18.24 15.22 -3.10
N THR A 605 -18.90 14.75 -2.04
CA THR A 605 -18.56 15.06 -0.64
C THR A 605 -17.28 14.37 -0.18
N ASP A 606 -16.99 13.19 -0.74
CA ASP A 606 -15.76 12.44 -0.47
C ASP A 606 -14.58 12.88 -1.35
N ASN A 607 -14.84 13.74 -2.34
CA ASN A 607 -13.89 14.22 -3.33
C ASN A 607 -13.28 13.07 -4.14
N SER A 608 -14.06 12.06 -4.47
CA SER A 608 -13.61 10.91 -5.26
C SER A 608 -13.46 11.24 -6.75
N GLY A 609 -14.04 12.35 -7.23
CA GLY A 609 -14.14 12.69 -8.65
C GLY A 609 -15.24 11.94 -9.39
N PHE A 610 -16.04 11.16 -8.67
CA PHE A 610 -17.23 10.48 -9.13
C PHE A 610 -18.34 10.78 -8.11
N LEU A 611 -19.60 10.54 -8.49
CA LEU A 611 -20.68 10.55 -7.51
C LEU A 611 -21.06 9.11 -7.16
N GLU A 612 -21.24 8.85 -5.88
CA GLU A 612 -21.92 7.64 -5.43
C GLU A 612 -23.45 7.80 -5.45
N ILE A 613 -24.17 6.69 -5.37
CA ILE A 613 -25.65 6.71 -5.39
C ILE A 613 -26.24 7.49 -4.22
N ASP A 614 -25.55 7.48 -3.07
CA ASP A 614 -25.99 8.18 -1.86
C ASP A 614 -25.81 9.70 -1.99
N GLU A 615 -24.73 10.14 -2.65
CA GLU A 615 -24.48 11.55 -2.96
C GLU A 615 -25.50 12.09 -3.98
N LEU A 616 -25.78 11.30 -5.02
CA LEU A 616 -26.81 11.64 -6.00
C LEU A 616 -28.21 11.68 -5.36
N SER A 617 -28.49 10.79 -4.40
CA SER A 617 -29.73 10.79 -3.61
C SER A 617 -29.88 12.08 -2.79
N GLN A 618 -28.80 12.55 -2.16
CA GLN A 618 -28.81 13.81 -1.41
C GLN A 618 -29.03 15.01 -2.33
N LEU A 619 -28.41 15.04 -3.51
CA LEU A 619 -28.65 16.09 -4.49
C LEU A 619 -30.11 16.10 -4.97
N LEU A 620 -30.69 14.95 -5.30
CA LEU A 620 -32.09 14.86 -5.73
C LEU A 620 -33.03 15.36 -4.63
N LYS A 621 -32.75 15.04 -3.36
CA LYS A 621 -33.49 15.60 -2.21
C LYS A 621 -33.37 17.12 -2.14
N LYS A 622 -32.16 17.69 -2.31
CA LYS A 622 -31.95 19.15 -2.37
C LYS A 622 -32.73 19.81 -3.51
N LEU A 623 -32.91 19.10 -4.63
CA LEU A 623 -33.68 19.55 -5.78
C LEU A 623 -35.21 19.35 -5.63
N GLY A 624 -35.68 18.90 -4.47
CA GLY A 624 -37.11 18.75 -4.16
C GLY A 624 -37.70 17.37 -4.45
N TYR A 625 -36.88 16.36 -4.76
CA TYR A 625 -37.31 14.98 -4.93
C TYR A 625 -37.16 14.20 -3.62
N GLU A 626 -38.17 14.27 -2.75
CA GLU A 626 -38.12 13.63 -1.43
C GLU A 626 -38.16 12.08 -1.48
N ASP A 627 -38.85 11.50 -2.46
CA ASP A 627 -38.95 10.05 -2.70
C ASP A 627 -38.49 9.68 -4.11
N ALA A 628 -37.18 9.49 -4.27
CA ALA A 628 -36.52 9.21 -5.55
C ALA A 628 -36.02 7.77 -5.72
N GLU A 629 -36.44 6.81 -4.88
CA GLU A 629 -35.88 5.45 -4.88
C GLU A 629 -35.98 4.75 -6.24
N SER A 630 -37.13 4.89 -6.90
CA SER A 630 -37.34 4.30 -8.23
C SER A 630 -36.46 4.95 -9.30
N LEU A 631 -36.27 6.27 -9.22
CA LEU A 631 -35.40 7.03 -10.13
C LEU A 631 -33.93 6.65 -9.92
N LEU A 632 -33.47 6.62 -8.67
CA LEU A 632 -32.11 6.24 -8.30
C LEU A 632 -31.76 4.83 -8.80
N LYS A 633 -32.69 3.88 -8.70
CA LYS A 633 -32.51 2.53 -9.26
C LYS A 633 -32.29 2.55 -10.77
N ILE A 634 -33.06 3.35 -11.50
CA ILE A 634 -32.91 3.50 -12.96
C ILE A 634 -31.58 4.17 -13.30
N LEU A 635 -31.22 5.25 -12.58
CA LEU A 635 -29.96 5.97 -12.80
C LEU A 635 -28.78 5.04 -12.57
N LYS A 636 -28.78 4.27 -11.48
CA LYS A 636 -27.75 3.26 -11.18
C LYS A 636 -27.60 2.24 -12.32
N LEU A 637 -28.70 1.70 -12.82
CA LEU A 637 -28.68 0.71 -13.91
C LEU A 637 -28.21 1.28 -15.25
N LYS A 638 -28.54 2.55 -15.54
CA LYS A 638 -28.24 3.16 -16.85
C LYS A 638 -26.89 3.87 -16.91
N PHE A 639 -26.44 4.48 -15.82
CA PHE A 639 -25.27 5.35 -15.79
C PHE A 639 -24.20 4.94 -14.77
N GLY A 640 -24.51 4.09 -13.77
CA GLY A 640 -23.57 3.75 -12.70
C GLY A 640 -22.46 2.76 -13.08
N GLY A 641 -22.54 2.11 -14.24
CA GLY A 641 -21.56 1.10 -14.68
C GLY A 641 -21.43 -0.09 -13.70
N LEU A 642 -20.32 -0.85 -13.81
CA LEU A 642 -20.08 -2.00 -12.92
C LEU A 642 -19.69 -1.59 -11.49
N GLN A 643 -19.15 -0.37 -11.34
CA GLN A 643 -18.66 0.16 -10.07
C GLN A 643 -19.74 0.95 -9.30
N ASN A 644 -20.92 1.18 -9.91
CA ASN A 644 -22.03 1.97 -9.36
C ASN A 644 -21.66 3.42 -9.01
N VAL A 645 -20.77 4.03 -9.80
CA VAL A 645 -20.32 5.42 -9.65
C VAL A 645 -20.62 6.21 -10.91
N PHE A 646 -20.89 7.51 -10.77
CA PHE A 646 -21.28 8.39 -11.88
C PHE A 646 -20.16 9.39 -12.19
N THR A 647 -19.72 9.47 -13.44
CA THR A 647 -18.73 10.47 -13.85
C THR A 647 -19.37 11.85 -14.00
N PHE A 648 -18.55 12.90 -14.12
CA PHE A 648 -19.04 14.23 -14.49
C PHE A 648 -19.83 14.26 -15.80
N ILE A 649 -19.45 13.44 -16.79
CA ILE A 649 -20.17 13.33 -18.05
C ILE A 649 -21.53 12.66 -17.85
N ASP A 650 -21.59 11.62 -17.02
CA ASP A 650 -22.86 10.96 -16.67
C ASP A 650 -23.77 11.92 -15.92
N PHE A 651 -23.21 12.68 -14.98
CA PHE A 651 -23.92 13.73 -14.25
C PHE A 651 -24.51 14.80 -15.17
N ILE A 652 -23.73 15.34 -16.12
CA ILE A 652 -24.25 16.29 -17.11
C ILE A 652 -25.41 15.66 -17.89
N GLN A 653 -25.27 14.41 -18.35
CA GLN A 653 -26.34 13.74 -19.08
C GLN A 653 -27.60 13.58 -18.23
N ILE A 654 -27.47 13.20 -16.97
CA ILE A 654 -28.58 13.04 -16.02
C ILE A 654 -29.27 14.38 -15.79
N ILE A 655 -28.53 15.44 -15.44
CA ILE A 655 -29.10 16.76 -15.17
C ILE A 655 -29.75 17.35 -16.42
N CYS A 656 -29.13 17.23 -17.60
CA CYS A 656 -29.74 17.73 -18.84
C CYS A 656 -31.07 17.04 -19.11
N LYS A 657 -31.11 15.70 -19.02
CA LYS A 657 -32.34 14.92 -19.24
C LYS A 657 -33.42 15.27 -18.22
N LEU A 658 -33.08 15.35 -16.94
CA LEU A 658 -34.03 15.73 -15.89
C LEU A 658 -34.56 17.15 -16.09
N THR A 659 -33.71 18.09 -16.49
CA THR A 659 -34.10 19.48 -16.76
C THR A 659 -35.10 19.55 -17.92
N LEU A 660 -34.79 18.88 -19.03
CA LEU A 660 -35.68 18.84 -20.20
C LEU A 660 -37.02 18.18 -19.87
N ILE A 661 -37.01 17.04 -19.16
CA ILE A 661 -38.25 16.35 -18.73
C ILE A 661 -39.10 17.27 -17.83
N LEU A 662 -38.48 17.97 -16.89
CA LEU A 662 -39.17 18.89 -15.99
C LEU A 662 -39.75 20.11 -16.73
N GLU A 663 -39.01 20.68 -17.68
CA GLU A 663 -39.47 21.83 -18.46
C GLU A 663 -40.71 21.45 -19.29
N THR A 664 -40.65 20.34 -20.02
CA THR A 664 -41.81 19.88 -20.80
C THR A 664 -42.99 19.47 -19.92
N PHE A 665 -42.73 18.84 -18.77
CA PHE A 665 -43.79 18.51 -17.80
C PHE A 665 -44.50 19.78 -17.31
N LYS A 666 -43.75 20.86 -17.05
CA LYS A 666 -44.32 22.17 -16.66
C LYS A 666 -45.14 22.79 -17.79
N GLU A 667 -44.71 22.66 -19.04
CA GLU A 667 -45.43 23.18 -20.22
C GLU A 667 -46.79 22.51 -20.42
N HIS A 668 -46.88 21.20 -20.14
CA HIS A 668 -48.08 20.39 -20.36
C HIS A 668 -48.90 20.16 -19.07
N LYS A 669 -48.58 20.87 -17.98
CA LYS A 669 -49.26 20.74 -16.70
C LYS A 669 -50.70 21.25 -16.81
N THR A 670 -51.67 20.34 -16.67
CA THR A 670 -53.10 20.66 -16.84
C THR A 670 -53.83 20.88 -15.51
N SER A 671 -53.45 20.19 -14.42
CA SER A 671 -54.00 20.40 -13.07
C SER A 671 -53.21 19.67 -11.96
N SER A 672 -53.49 20.00 -10.69
CA SER A 672 -53.07 19.19 -9.53
C SER A 672 -54.23 18.30 -9.07
N LEU A 673 -54.07 16.98 -9.18
CA LEU A 673 -55.03 16.01 -8.66
C LEU A 673 -54.58 15.57 -7.25
N GLY A 674 -55.04 16.28 -6.22
CA GLY A 674 -54.57 16.08 -4.85
C GLY A 674 -53.10 16.51 -4.67
N THR A 675 -52.26 15.65 -4.09
CA THR A 675 -50.80 15.92 -3.89
C THR A 675 -49.94 15.60 -5.11
N LYS A 676 -50.52 15.16 -6.23
CA LYS A 676 -49.79 14.78 -7.45
C LYS A 676 -50.03 15.77 -8.57
N GLU A 677 -48.94 16.22 -9.20
CA GLU A 677 -48.99 17.04 -10.40
C GLU A 677 -49.26 16.14 -11.62
N VAL A 678 -50.11 16.59 -12.54
CA VAL A 678 -50.47 15.84 -13.75
C VAL A 678 -50.25 16.71 -14.98
N ALA A 679 -49.63 16.11 -16.00
CA ALA A 679 -49.46 16.69 -17.33
C ALA A 679 -50.16 15.78 -18.36
N GLU A 680 -50.89 16.37 -19.29
CA GLU A 680 -51.57 15.65 -20.37
C GLU A 680 -50.83 15.85 -21.69
N PHE A 681 -50.60 14.74 -22.41
CA PHE A 681 -49.94 14.73 -23.70
C PHE A 681 -50.84 14.02 -24.71
N SER A 682 -50.95 14.58 -25.92
CA SER A 682 -51.32 13.77 -27.08
C SER A 682 -50.21 12.75 -27.38
N LEU A 683 -50.54 11.70 -28.15
CA LEU A 683 -49.54 10.70 -28.54
C LEU A 683 -48.39 11.33 -29.35
N GLU A 684 -48.68 12.32 -30.18
CA GLU A 684 -47.70 13.04 -30.98
C GLU A 684 -46.77 13.87 -30.10
N GLU A 685 -47.31 14.67 -29.18
CA GLU A 685 -46.53 15.46 -28.21
C GLU A 685 -45.67 14.55 -27.29
N LEU A 686 -46.20 13.38 -26.90
CA LEU A 686 -45.44 12.41 -26.11
C LEU A 686 -44.26 11.83 -26.91
N ILE A 687 -44.47 11.47 -28.18
CA ILE A 687 -43.40 10.96 -29.04
C ILE A 687 -42.34 12.04 -29.30
N GLU A 688 -42.77 13.27 -29.60
CA GLU A 688 -41.85 14.40 -29.79
C GLU A 688 -41.02 14.67 -28.53
N SER A 689 -41.66 14.69 -27.35
CA SER A 689 -40.95 14.85 -26.08
C SER A 689 -39.94 13.72 -25.84
N CYS A 690 -40.29 12.45 -26.12
CA CYS A 690 -39.37 11.31 -25.96
C CYS A 690 -38.18 11.31 -26.93
N LEU A 691 -38.34 11.87 -28.14
CA LEU A 691 -37.23 12.03 -29.10
C LEU A 691 -36.28 13.17 -28.72
N ILE A 692 -36.76 14.09 -27.87
CA ILE A 692 -35.99 15.16 -27.22
C ILE A 692 -35.33 14.63 -25.92
N TYR A 693 -35.62 13.41 -25.43
CA TYR A 693 -35.11 12.89 -24.14
C TYR A 693 -34.00 11.83 -24.21
#